data_AF-A0A2E2Y8A9-F1
#
_entry.id   AF-A0A2E2Y8A9-F1
#
_cell.length_a   1.000
_cell.length_b   1.000
_cell.length_c   1.000
_cell.angle_alpha   90.00
_cell.angle_beta   90.00
_cell.angle_gamma   90.00
#
_symmetry.space_group_name_H-M   'P 1'
#
loop_
_entity.id
_entity.type
_entity.pdbx_description
1 polymer ?
#
loop_
_entity_poly.entity_id
_entity_poly.type
_entity_poly.pdbx_seq_one_letter_code
_entity_poly.pdbx_strand_id
1 'polypeptide(L)'
;MGRPSSYTLDESPWVQPHSKSQGVQKTIGEIKMPEGSPEVGQDRESRAALVRASVHAYFMWHTGQLPGITREWIDNRARNISNEFVSSELIPNVDAHWCMYSLKAQLDREDRTGEKPVITLDASVLSMGQHLPPVDMLPQIIPDSALSVPQIPDPETGIAPPPLDPLFNEGNDFGSGIEKLMHAYRMLPNFLLYYYELVMEEIEDVQRNYLQQVDFVYASSLANVHFEPPAYTIMCGNLETTSTVHELRQSNDIGKLKRLKAQVIHTGGTNSTILMGAFKCSGTPKNPCATITHLPQDPYDDVLREPSSCPADTESGGCGRKKGEIAFTLLNKPETTTDTIQMIQVQDVDSEDGSPKTIHVEMRGDLCGEIVDGGFVTLDGVLMSKPIGRGKKHREPYFFCTAIVENGKTRTIAVSPEDEEVIRNWISERSVEQVMNDLAKHFAPIIHGHMNVKKAIILQTVGGIRIESQGKRGDLHILLLGDPGVAKSQLLNAAVKASPGSHLYDCSQATQAGLVAAAEKLKDAFSSGESWGIKAGALALTPDHAICALDEFHLLGGKDTTVVESLNVALEAQEVRISKAAKGVVRTRVAVLMAANPRTRDARFDPDSPTPLYQQAGIKVNTASRTDYVAIMRDLEEEALDISISESMWDAADPALQTLQSEVFPIENFMPKLVTLAKRIETVFFEPKAKSYLVNSYNDARKNAGAEGKVTPRRNESLRRFVQAVTRLTLQGTATINHAKFAEKLMRTSMTDTHPGQMDGGQTSKQKELYDKILSIFGICYTQELDKNPEADFVHLDAMETYVSQNWDSKIDKPARGKIHSAMKAFEEEGRIERKGYKYAPRT
;
A
#
# COMPACT_ATOMS: atom_id res chain seq x y z
N MET A 1 58.46 -38.87 -17.24
CA MET A 1 58.69 -39.79 -16.10
C MET A 1 58.74 -38.92 -14.85
N GLY A 2 57.90 -38.97 -13.83
CA GLY A 2 56.66 -39.66 -13.50
C GLY A 2 56.26 -39.05 -12.15
N ARG A 3 55.01 -38.62 -11.98
CA ARG A 3 54.47 -38.27 -10.65
C ARG A 3 53.80 -39.51 -10.08
N PRO A 4 54.16 -40.00 -8.87
CA PRO A 4 53.49 -41.11 -8.24
C PRO A 4 52.26 -40.65 -7.41
N SER A 5 51.15 -41.30 -7.73
CA SER A 5 50.07 -41.87 -6.90
C SER A 5 49.78 -41.40 -5.45
N SER A 6 48.47 -41.16 -5.27
CA SER A 6 47.56 -41.65 -4.21
C SER A 6 47.75 -41.22 -2.75
N TYR A 7 46.69 -40.67 -2.14
CA TYR A 7 45.99 -41.32 -1.02
C TYR A 7 44.53 -40.80 -0.92
N THR A 8 43.64 -41.78 -0.82
CA THR A 8 42.20 -41.74 -0.54
C THR A 8 41.91 -41.30 0.89
N LEU A 9 40.82 -40.57 1.12
CA LEU A 9 40.10 -40.59 2.40
C LEU A 9 38.61 -40.69 2.11
N ASP A 10 38.12 -41.90 2.37
CA ASP A 10 36.72 -42.26 2.46
C ASP A 10 36.29 -42.18 3.94
N GLU A 11 35.00 -41.97 4.10
CA GLU A 11 34.17 -42.24 5.27
C GLU A 11 34.11 -41.26 6.48
N SER A 12 32.84 -40.98 6.81
CA SER A 12 32.21 -40.11 7.81
C SER A 12 32.47 -40.59 9.26
N PRO A 13 32.13 -39.86 10.35
CA PRO A 13 30.73 -39.56 10.71
C PRO A 13 30.46 -38.27 11.52
N TRP A 14 29.17 -37.99 11.68
CA TRP A 14 28.50 -37.07 12.59
C TRP A 14 29.17 -36.82 13.97
N VAL A 15 29.09 -35.55 14.43
CA VAL A 15 28.87 -35.02 15.82
C VAL A 15 29.79 -33.83 16.22
N GLN A 16 29.18 -32.63 16.16
CA GLN A 16 29.22 -31.42 17.01
C GLN A 16 30.48 -30.53 17.20
N PRO A 17 30.25 -29.21 17.37
CA PRO A 17 30.35 -28.67 18.74
C PRO A 17 29.26 -27.65 19.14
N HIS A 18 28.96 -27.65 20.45
CA HIS A 18 28.16 -26.68 21.18
C HIS A 18 28.74 -25.25 21.18
N SER A 19 27.90 -24.25 20.92
CA SER A 19 27.84 -23.00 21.72
C SER A 19 26.44 -22.36 21.59
N LYS A 20 25.93 -21.89 22.72
CA LYS A 20 24.53 -21.47 22.94
C LYS A 20 24.26 -20.08 22.36
N SER A 21 22.98 -19.87 22.01
CA SER A 21 22.28 -18.61 21.71
C SER A 21 22.56 -17.89 20.38
N GLN A 22 22.51 -18.62 19.27
CA GLN A 22 22.15 -18.12 17.93
C GLN A 22 21.58 -19.28 17.07
N GLY A 23 20.31 -19.63 17.25
CA GLY A 23 19.54 -20.47 16.31
C GLY A 23 18.20 -19.75 16.16
N VAL A 24 17.84 -19.22 14.98
CA VAL A 24 17.10 -19.96 13.94
C VAL A 24 17.51 -19.56 12.49
N GLN A 25 18.58 -18.77 12.27
CA GLN A 25 18.99 -18.36 10.90
C GLN A 25 20.03 -19.25 10.18
N LYS A 26 20.37 -20.43 10.72
CA LYS A 26 21.52 -21.23 10.23
C LYS A 26 21.19 -22.50 9.43
N THR A 27 20.03 -22.57 8.79
CA THR A 27 19.68 -23.71 7.92
C THR A 27 18.99 -23.31 6.61
N ILE A 28 19.39 -22.17 6.04
CA ILE A 28 19.26 -21.94 4.61
C ILE A 28 20.68 -21.63 4.16
N GLY A 29 21.42 -22.69 3.80
CA GLY A 29 22.70 -22.47 3.13
C GLY A 29 22.45 -21.61 1.90
N GLU A 30 23.36 -20.67 1.59
CA GLU A 30 23.42 -20.08 0.26
C GLU A 30 23.26 -21.21 -0.74
N ILE A 31 22.16 -21.23 -1.50
CA ILE A 31 22.01 -22.16 -2.61
C ILE A 31 22.99 -21.65 -3.67
N LYS A 32 24.26 -22.05 -3.52
CA LYS A 32 25.14 -22.13 -4.66
C LYS A 32 24.49 -23.16 -5.57
N MET A 33 24.30 -22.73 -6.81
CA MET A 33 24.15 -23.59 -7.97
C MET A 33 24.79 -24.96 -7.69
N PRO A 34 24.02 -26.05 -7.58
CA PRO A 34 24.57 -27.36 -7.25
C PRO A 34 25.71 -27.66 -8.23
N GLU A 35 26.82 -28.25 -7.78
CA GLU A 35 27.88 -28.68 -8.70
C GLU A 35 27.24 -29.56 -9.79
N GLY A 36 27.08 -29.01 -11.01
CA GLY A 36 26.31 -29.62 -12.10
C GLY A 36 25.14 -28.81 -12.66
N SER A 37 24.74 -27.67 -12.07
CA SER A 37 23.84 -26.74 -12.76
C SER A 37 24.52 -26.17 -14.00
N PRO A 38 23.81 -26.04 -15.14
CA PRO A 38 24.43 -25.72 -16.41
C PRO A 38 25.17 -24.38 -16.33
N GLU A 39 26.49 -24.43 -16.51
CA GLU A 39 27.25 -23.26 -16.93
C GLU A 39 26.57 -22.65 -18.17
N VAL A 40 26.73 -21.35 -18.37
CA VAL A 40 26.12 -20.50 -19.41
C VAL A 40 26.39 -20.99 -20.86
N GLY A 41 27.00 -22.16 -21.07
CA GLY A 41 27.33 -22.77 -22.36
C GLY A 41 26.71 -24.14 -22.69
N GLN A 42 25.82 -24.74 -21.88
CA GLN A 42 25.10 -25.95 -22.31
C GLN A 42 24.00 -25.64 -23.34
N ASP A 43 23.82 -26.54 -24.31
CA ASP A 43 22.85 -26.43 -25.40
C ASP A 43 21.39 -26.32 -24.88
N ARG A 44 20.55 -25.57 -25.59
CA ARG A 44 19.14 -25.32 -25.21
C ARG A 44 18.36 -26.63 -25.09
N GLU A 45 18.66 -27.60 -25.96
CA GLU A 45 18.03 -28.91 -25.97
C GLU A 45 18.36 -29.72 -24.70
N SER A 46 19.62 -29.70 -24.26
CA SER A 46 20.04 -30.38 -23.01
C SER A 46 19.34 -29.79 -21.78
N ARG A 47 19.13 -28.47 -21.75
CA ARG A 47 18.42 -27.80 -20.65
C ARG A 47 16.93 -28.14 -20.65
N ALA A 48 16.29 -28.14 -21.81
CA ALA A 48 14.88 -28.51 -21.95
C ALA A 48 14.66 -29.96 -21.48
N ALA A 49 15.58 -30.88 -21.80
CA ALA A 49 15.52 -32.27 -21.32
C ALA A 49 15.57 -32.37 -19.78
N LEU A 50 16.41 -31.59 -19.12
CA LEU A 50 16.49 -31.56 -17.65
C LEU A 50 15.23 -30.97 -16.99
N VAL A 51 14.68 -29.90 -17.57
CA VAL A 51 13.41 -29.31 -17.12
C VAL A 51 12.29 -30.33 -17.25
N ARG A 52 12.16 -30.96 -18.42
CA ARG A 52 11.20 -32.05 -18.69
C ARG A 52 11.32 -33.15 -17.65
N ALA A 53 12.52 -33.68 -17.43
CA ALA A 53 12.76 -34.73 -16.44
C ALA A 53 12.31 -34.33 -15.02
N SER A 54 12.53 -33.08 -14.63
CA SER A 54 12.15 -32.55 -13.31
C SER A 54 10.65 -32.37 -13.15
N VAL A 55 9.96 -31.86 -14.18
CA VAL A 55 8.50 -31.75 -14.21
C VAL A 55 7.85 -33.14 -14.15
N HIS A 56 8.33 -34.09 -14.95
CA HIS A 56 7.87 -35.48 -14.89
C HIS A 56 8.11 -36.11 -13.51
N ALA A 57 9.28 -35.88 -12.90
CA ALA A 57 9.58 -36.41 -11.58
C ALA A 57 8.58 -35.91 -10.53
N TYR A 58 8.17 -34.65 -10.60
CA TYR A 58 7.12 -34.10 -9.75
C TYR A 58 5.76 -34.80 -9.96
N PHE A 59 5.26 -34.85 -11.21
CA PHE A 59 3.97 -35.49 -11.48
C PHE A 59 3.98 -36.96 -11.10
N MET A 60 5.03 -37.69 -11.46
CA MET A 60 5.18 -39.12 -11.14
C MET A 60 5.14 -39.36 -9.63
N TRP A 61 5.84 -38.54 -8.85
CA TRP A 61 5.79 -38.60 -7.39
C TRP A 61 4.37 -38.38 -6.87
N HIS A 62 3.74 -37.26 -7.23
CA HIS A 62 2.47 -36.84 -6.64
C HIS A 62 1.23 -37.59 -7.18
N THR A 63 1.37 -38.42 -8.21
CA THR A 63 0.33 -39.36 -8.62
C THR A 63 0.17 -40.55 -7.67
N GLY A 64 1.19 -40.85 -6.86
CA GLY A 64 1.24 -42.04 -6.00
C GLY A 64 1.26 -43.36 -6.76
N GLN A 65 1.89 -43.39 -7.95
CA GLN A 65 1.99 -44.59 -8.80
C GLN A 65 3.31 -45.35 -8.65
N LEU A 66 4.27 -44.82 -7.89
CA LEU A 66 5.54 -45.49 -7.64
C LEU A 66 5.32 -46.72 -6.75
N PRO A 67 5.99 -47.86 -7.02
CA PRO A 67 5.86 -49.06 -6.19
C PRO A 67 6.14 -48.74 -4.72
N GLY A 68 5.21 -49.10 -3.83
CA GLY A 68 5.35 -48.87 -2.39
C GLY A 68 4.96 -47.47 -1.90
N ILE A 69 4.56 -46.55 -2.78
CA ILE A 69 4.14 -45.18 -2.43
C ILE A 69 2.70 -44.97 -2.85
N THR A 70 1.78 -44.91 -1.89
CA THR A 70 0.36 -44.61 -2.17
C THR A 70 0.06 -43.12 -2.00
N ARG A 71 -1.02 -42.63 -2.62
CA ARG A 71 -1.50 -41.24 -2.42
C ARG A 71 -1.78 -40.95 -0.94
N GLU A 72 -2.43 -41.89 -0.25
CA GLU A 72 -2.71 -41.79 1.18
C GLU A 72 -1.43 -41.65 2.01
N TRP A 73 -0.37 -42.37 1.63
CA TRP A 73 0.93 -42.23 2.28
C TRP A 73 1.52 -40.82 2.07
N ILE A 74 1.49 -40.30 0.84
CA ILE A 74 1.96 -38.95 0.51
C ILE A 74 1.17 -37.90 1.31
N ASP A 75 -0.15 -37.98 1.30
CA ASP A 75 -1.02 -37.01 1.97
C ASP A 75 -0.85 -37.04 3.49
N ASN A 76 -0.70 -38.23 4.09
CA ASN A 76 -0.41 -38.37 5.52
C ASN A 76 0.96 -37.78 5.88
N ARG A 77 1.98 -38.01 5.04
CA ARG A 77 3.32 -37.43 5.24
C ARG A 77 3.30 -35.91 5.11
N ALA A 78 2.65 -35.38 4.08
CA ALA A 78 2.48 -33.95 3.86
C ALA A 78 1.76 -33.27 5.02
N ARG A 79 0.68 -33.88 5.54
CA ARG A 79 -0.07 -33.36 6.69
C ARG A 79 0.77 -33.28 7.96
N ASN A 80 1.56 -34.31 8.25
CA ASN A 80 2.42 -34.32 9.43
C ASN A 80 3.47 -33.20 9.37
N ILE A 81 4.10 -33.01 8.21
CA ILE A 81 5.13 -31.97 8.01
C ILE A 81 4.50 -30.58 8.02
N SER A 82 3.34 -30.42 7.39
CA SER A 82 2.60 -29.15 7.41
C SER A 82 2.30 -28.70 8.84
N ASN A 83 1.87 -29.62 9.72
CA ASN A 83 1.65 -29.32 11.14
C ASN A 83 2.94 -28.87 11.87
N GLU A 84 4.07 -29.49 11.54
CA GLU A 84 5.38 -29.07 12.06
C GLU A 84 5.74 -27.66 11.57
N PHE A 85 5.54 -27.35 10.29
CA PHE A 85 5.86 -26.04 9.72
C PHE A 85 5.01 -24.89 10.28
N VAL A 86 3.70 -25.13 10.47
CA VAL A 86 2.79 -24.15 11.11
C VAL A 86 3.26 -23.82 12.53
N SER A 87 3.78 -24.82 13.26
CA SER A 87 4.29 -24.60 14.62
C SER A 87 5.61 -23.81 14.67
N SER A 88 6.34 -23.73 13.56
CA SER A 88 7.68 -23.13 13.48
C SER A 88 7.77 -21.82 12.69
N GLU A 89 6.64 -21.28 12.19
CA GLU A 89 6.56 -20.06 11.35
C GLU A 89 7.45 -20.07 10.09
N LEU A 90 7.92 -21.23 9.65
CA LEU A 90 8.88 -21.37 8.54
C LEU A 90 8.25 -21.13 7.16
N ILE A 91 6.94 -21.33 7.03
CA ILE A 91 6.16 -21.11 5.81
C ILE A 91 4.90 -20.33 6.19
N PRO A 92 4.84 -19.01 5.93
CA PRO A 92 3.74 -18.17 6.38
C PRO A 92 2.46 -18.35 5.55
N ASN A 93 2.57 -18.86 4.32
CA ASN A 93 1.42 -19.07 3.45
C ASN A 93 0.93 -20.53 3.55
N VAL A 94 -0.28 -20.71 4.05
CA VAL A 94 -0.94 -22.02 4.20
C VAL A 94 -1.07 -22.73 2.85
N ASP A 95 -1.24 -21.98 1.76
CA ASP A 95 -1.41 -22.55 0.43
C ASP A 95 -0.14 -23.23 -0.09
N ALA A 96 1.03 -22.76 0.32
CA ALA A 96 2.31 -23.32 -0.09
C ALA A 96 2.47 -24.79 0.37
N HIS A 97 1.81 -25.20 1.47
CA HIS A 97 1.88 -26.58 1.96
C HIS A 97 1.25 -27.60 1.01
N TRP A 98 0.28 -27.18 0.20
CA TRP A 98 -0.41 -28.07 -0.73
C TRP A 98 0.50 -28.67 -1.79
N CYS A 99 1.64 -28.03 -2.10
CA CYS A 99 2.59 -28.57 -3.07
C CYS A 99 3.21 -29.92 -2.66
N MET A 100 3.10 -30.29 -1.38
CA MET A 100 3.57 -31.58 -0.84
C MET A 100 2.54 -32.72 -0.97
N TYR A 101 1.27 -32.38 -1.17
CA TYR A 101 0.17 -33.35 -1.21
C TYR A 101 0.04 -34.00 -2.59
N SER A 102 -0.59 -35.17 -2.62
CA SER A 102 -0.91 -35.86 -3.86
C SER A 102 -1.75 -34.97 -4.79
N LEU A 103 -1.62 -35.19 -6.10
CA LEU A 103 -2.38 -34.41 -7.08
C LEU A 103 -3.89 -34.53 -6.87
N LYS A 104 -4.38 -35.68 -6.38
CA LYS A 104 -5.81 -35.87 -6.07
C LYS A 104 -6.25 -34.93 -4.95
N ALA A 105 -5.50 -34.89 -3.86
CA ALA A 105 -5.79 -34.00 -2.74
C ALA A 105 -5.69 -32.51 -3.13
N GLN A 106 -4.76 -32.15 -4.02
CA GLN A 106 -4.68 -30.78 -4.55
C GLN A 106 -5.87 -30.41 -5.43
N LEU A 107 -6.37 -31.33 -6.27
CA LEU A 107 -7.54 -31.09 -7.12
C LEU A 107 -8.86 -31.05 -6.32
N ASP A 108 -8.97 -31.82 -5.24
CA ASP A 108 -10.17 -31.99 -4.41
C ASP A 108 -10.30 -30.97 -3.28
N ARG A 109 -9.54 -29.87 -3.31
CA ARG A 109 -9.53 -28.87 -2.23
C ARG A 109 -10.95 -28.41 -1.85
N GLU A 110 -11.38 -28.87 -0.66
CA GLU A 110 -12.74 -28.66 -0.15
C GLU A 110 -13.06 -27.19 0.15
N ASP A 111 -12.03 -26.37 0.37
CA ASP A 111 -12.15 -24.93 0.58
C ASP A 111 -12.49 -24.15 -0.71
N ARG A 112 -12.40 -24.79 -1.89
CA ARG A 112 -12.64 -24.18 -3.21
C ARG A 112 -13.87 -24.76 -3.94
N THR A 113 -14.96 -25.05 -3.22
CA THR A 113 -16.18 -25.60 -3.83
C THR A 113 -16.76 -24.66 -4.90
N GLY A 114 -16.76 -25.12 -6.16
CA GLY A 114 -17.32 -24.37 -7.30
C GLY A 114 -16.32 -23.51 -8.08
N GLU A 115 -15.05 -23.51 -7.68
CA GLU A 115 -13.94 -22.85 -8.37
C GLU A 115 -13.17 -23.83 -9.27
N LYS A 116 -12.37 -23.29 -10.18
CA LYS A 116 -11.48 -24.07 -11.05
C LYS A 116 -10.45 -24.82 -10.18
N PRO A 117 -10.21 -26.12 -10.38
CA PRO A 117 -9.24 -26.87 -9.57
C PRO A 117 -7.83 -26.28 -9.73
N VAL A 118 -7.04 -26.27 -8.66
CA VAL A 118 -5.73 -25.60 -8.63
C VAL A 118 -4.63 -26.51 -8.10
N ILE A 119 -3.50 -26.53 -8.83
CA ILE A 119 -2.27 -27.21 -8.43
C ILE A 119 -1.27 -26.15 -7.96
N THR A 120 -0.66 -26.36 -6.78
CA THR A 120 0.28 -25.38 -6.21
C THR A 120 1.71 -25.94 -6.28
N LEU A 121 2.64 -25.14 -6.78
CA LEU A 121 4.08 -25.42 -6.73
C LEU A 121 4.77 -24.28 -5.97
N ASP A 122 5.41 -24.61 -4.85
CA ASP A 122 6.23 -23.65 -4.10
C ASP A 122 7.69 -24.08 -4.14
N ALA A 123 8.56 -23.25 -4.73
CA ALA A 123 9.97 -23.56 -4.91
C ALA A 123 10.67 -23.78 -3.55
N SER A 124 10.33 -23.00 -2.52
CA SER A 124 10.94 -23.13 -1.20
C SER A 124 10.57 -24.46 -0.53
N VAL A 125 9.29 -24.82 -0.51
CA VAL A 125 8.82 -26.08 0.09
C VAL A 125 9.40 -27.28 -0.66
N LEU A 126 9.39 -27.23 -2.00
CA LEU A 126 9.94 -28.29 -2.83
C LEU A 126 11.46 -28.46 -2.63
N SER A 127 12.20 -27.36 -2.44
CA SER A 127 13.65 -27.40 -2.18
C SER A 127 14.02 -27.99 -0.83
N MET A 128 13.17 -27.82 0.20
CA MET A 128 13.39 -28.42 1.51
C MET A 128 13.31 -29.95 1.44
N GLY A 129 12.41 -30.48 0.60
CA GLY A 129 12.29 -31.91 0.31
C GLY A 129 11.95 -32.79 1.53
N GLN A 130 11.47 -32.22 2.64
CA GLN A 130 11.21 -32.95 3.89
C GLN A 130 10.07 -33.98 3.76
N HIS A 131 9.16 -33.77 2.81
CA HIS A 131 8.06 -34.67 2.46
C HIS A 131 8.50 -35.88 1.65
N LEU A 132 9.70 -35.83 1.09
CA LEU A 132 10.31 -37.00 0.45
C LEU A 132 10.84 -37.95 1.55
N PRO A 133 10.59 -39.26 1.45
CA PRO A 133 11.20 -40.25 2.33
C PRO A 133 12.71 -40.32 2.08
N PRO A 134 13.49 -40.76 3.07
CA PRO A 134 14.88 -41.08 2.83
C PRO A 134 14.99 -42.24 1.83
N VAL A 135 16.06 -42.23 1.03
CA VAL A 135 16.24 -43.09 -0.16
C VAL A 135 16.22 -44.58 0.20
N ASP A 136 16.61 -44.92 1.42
CA ASP A 136 16.62 -46.27 1.98
C ASP A 136 15.22 -46.86 2.23
N MET A 137 14.18 -46.03 2.35
CA MET A 137 12.78 -46.47 2.45
C MET A 137 12.14 -46.77 1.10
N LEU A 138 12.80 -46.42 -0.01
CA LEU A 138 12.27 -46.60 -1.36
C LEU A 138 12.73 -47.94 -1.94
N PRO A 139 11.93 -48.57 -2.82
CA PRO A 139 12.35 -49.80 -3.49
C PRO A 139 13.64 -49.55 -4.27
N GLN A 140 14.72 -50.28 -3.94
CA GLN A 140 16.05 -50.04 -4.54
C GLN A 140 16.13 -50.38 -6.04
N ILE A 141 15.11 -51.03 -6.59
CA ILE A 141 15.02 -51.36 -8.02
C ILE A 141 13.65 -50.93 -8.52
N ILE A 142 13.59 -49.75 -9.13
CA ILE A 142 12.48 -49.34 -9.99
C ILE A 142 12.97 -49.55 -11.42
N PRO A 143 12.33 -50.40 -12.24
CA PRO A 143 12.75 -50.61 -13.61
C PRO A 143 12.57 -49.31 -14.41
N ASP A 144 13.48 -49.01 -15.34
CA ASP A 144 13.41 -47.79 -16.16
C ASP A 144 12.08 -47.68 -16.94
N SER A 145 11.43 -48.82 -17.23
CA SER A 145 10.08 -48.87 -17.82
C SER A 145 9.01 -48.23 -16.94
N ALA A 146 9.16 -48.27 -15.61
CA ALA A 146 8.25 -47.63 -14.66
C ALA A 146 8.53 -46.13 -14.50
N LEU A 147 9.65 -45.63 -15.04
CA LEU A 147 10.00 -44.22 -15.11
C LEU A 147 9.68 -43.60 -16.47
N SER A 148 8.82 -44.23 -17.26
CA SER A 148 8.34 -43.71 -18.55
C SER A 148 7.10 -42.84 -18.38
N VAL A 149 6.87 -41.92 -19.33
CA VAL A 149 5.64 -41.12 -19.36
C VAL A 149 4.46 -42.06 -19.56
N PRO A 150 3.46 -42.05 -18.66
CA PRO A 150 2.30 -42.91 -18.80
C PRO A 150 1.59 -42.64 -20.13
N GLN A 151 1.55 -43.64 -21.02
CA GLN A 151 0.90 -43.52 -22.31
C GLN A 151 -0.58 -43.91 -22.20
N ILE A 152 -1.45 -43.12 -22.82
CA ILE A 152 -2.87 -43.43 -22.92
C ILE A 152 -3.06 -44.36 -24.12
N PRO A 153 -3.72 -45.52 -23.97
CA PRO A 153 -4.13 -46.35 -25.11
C PRO A 153 -5.01 -45.54 -26.05
N ASP A 154 -4.72 -45.60 -27.35
CA ASP A 154 -5.54 -44.92 -28.35
C ASP A 154 -7.01 -45.42 -28.25
N PRO A 155 -8.01 -44.52 -28.18
CA PRO A 155 -9.40 -44.91 -27.93
C PRO A 155 -10.02 -45.81 -29.00
N GLU A 156 -9.51 -45.76 -30.23
CA GLU A 156 -10.04 -46.51 -31.38
C GLU A 156 -9.32 -47.84 -31.57
N THR A 157 -8.01 -47.88 -31.30
CA THR A 157 -7.18 -49.07 -31.52
C THR A 157 -6.87 -49.87 -30.25
N GLY A 158 -7.04 -49.27 -29.07
CA GLY A 158 -6.72 -49.88 -27.77
C GLY A 158 -5.22 -50.13 -27.55
N ILE A 159 -4.37 -49.68 -28.48
CA ILE A 159 -2.91 -49.87 -28.44
C ILE A 159 -2.31 -48.62 -27.83
N ALA A 160 -1.54 -48.80 -26.75
CA ALA A 160 -0.71 -47.71 -26.24
C ALA A 160 0.42 -47.43 -27.25
N PRO A 161 0.66 -46.16 -27.62
CA PRO A 161 1.83 -45.80 -28.42
C PRO A 161 3.11 -46.28 -27.70
N PRO A 162 4.19 -46.57 -28.45
CA PRO A 162 5.45 -46.97 -27.86
C PRO A 162 5.87 -45.95 -26.79
N PRO A 163 6.42 -46.40 -25.64
CA PRO A 163 6.82 -45.48 -24.59
C PRO A 163 7.80 -44.46 -25.17
N LEU A 164 7.53 -43.18 -24.89
CA LEU A 164 8.52 -42.11 -25.10
C LEU A 164 9.82 -42.51 -24.39
N ASP A 165 10.97 -42.17 -24.98
CA ASP A 165 12.30 -42.57 -24.50
C ASP A 165 12.41 -42.47 -22.97
N PRO A 166 13.09 -43.41 -22.29
CA PRO A 166 13.26 -43.35 -20.84
C PRO A 166 13.78 -41.97 -20.47
N LEU A 167 13.08 -41.28 -19.55
CA LEU A 167 13.36 -39.89 -19.14
C LEU A 167 14.81 -39.63 -18.72
N PHE A 168 15.59 -40.69 -18.52
CA PHE A 168 16.94 -40.71 -17.96
C PHE A 168 17.99 -41.41 -18.84
N ASN A 169 17.76 -41.57 -20.15
CA ASN A 169 18.70 -42.28 -21.02
C ASN A 169 19.88 -41.42 -21.53
N GLU A 170 21.07 -42.04 -21.38
CA GLU A 170 22.42 -41.71 -21.87
C GLU A 170 23.15 -40.50 -21.25
N GLY A 171 24.08 -40.79 -20.30
CA GLY A 171 25.27 -39.94 -20.10
C GLY A 171 25.74 -39.67 -18.67
N ASN A 172 24.97 -39.98 -17.62
CA ASN A 172 25.35 -39.62 -16.24
C ASN A 172 25.54 -40.85 -15.33
N ASP A 173 26.73 -40.96 -14.74
CA ASP A 173 27.23 -42.02 -13.84
C ASP A 173 26.51 -42.13 -12.47
N PHE A 174 25.29 -41.64 -12.34
CA PHE A 174 24.57 -41.63 -11.06
C PHE A 174 23.52 -42.75 -10.94
N GLY A 175 23.77 -43.69 -10.02
CA GLY A 175 22.75 -44.28 -9.16
C GLY A 175 21.65 -45.19 -9.74
N SER A 176 20.85 -45.76 -8.83
CA SER A 176 19.60 -46.46 -9.15
C SER A 176 18.54 -45.52 -9.77
N GLY A 177 17.54 -46.04 -10.51
CA GLY A 177 16.51 -45.21 -11.16
C GLY A 177 15.75 -44.27 -10.20
N ILE A 178 15.61 -44.64 -8.93
CA ILE A 178 14.98 -43.80 -7.91
C ILE A 178 15.87 -42.62 -7.49
N GLU A 179 17.19 -42.78 -7.47
CA GLU A 179 18.11 -41.68 -7.19
C GLU A 179 18.04 -40.61 -8.29
N LYS A 180 17.92 -41.04 -9.55
CA LYS A 180 17.73 -40.14 -10.70
C LYS A 180 16.40 -39.37 -10.60
N LEU A 181 15.32 -40.06 -10.23
CA LEU A 181 14.02 -39.44 -9.98
C LEU A 181 14.08 -38.38 -8.87
N MET A 182 14.69 -38.71 -7.73
CA MET A 182 14.84 -37.79 -6.60
C MET A 182 15.75 -36.61 -6.92
N HIS A 183 16.82 -36.83 -7.68
CA HIS A 183 17.67 -35.76 -8.18
C HIS A 183 16.88 -34.80 -9.07
N ALA A 184 16.16 -35.32 -10.07
CA ALA A 184 15.32 -34.50 -10.96
C ALA A 184 14.23 -33.74 -10.19
N TYR A 185 13.56 -34.38 -9.22
CA TYR A 185 12.58 -33.72 -8.36
C TYR A 185 13.19 -32.53 -7.62
N ARG A 186 14.39 -32.71 -7.02
CA ARG A 186 15.09 -31.66 -6.27
C ARG A 186 15.64 -30.53 -7.15
N MET A 187 15.72 -30.72 -8.46
CA MET A 187 16.11 -29.68 -9.41
C MET A 187 14.94 -28.76 -9.82
N LEU A 188 13.70 -29.24 -9.72
CA LEU A 188 12.49 -28.48 -10.08
C LEU A 188 12.41 -27.09 -9.43
N PRO A 189 12.72 -26.88 -8.12
CA PRO A 189 12.73 -25.54 -7.51
C PRO A 189 13.60 -24.53 -8.26
N ASN A 190 14.80 -24.93 -8.67
CA ASN A 190 15.70 -24.06 -9.42
C ASN A 190 15.14 -23.75 -10.81
N PHE A 191 14.53 -24.73 -11.47
CA PHE A 191 13.87 -24.52 -12.75
C PHE A 191 12.65 -23.59 -12.64
N LEU A 192 11.87 -23.68 -11.55
CA LEU A 192 10.78 -22.74 -11.27
C LEU A 192 11.30 -21.30 -11.10
N LEU A 193 12.44 -21.10 -10.43
CA LEU A 193 13.02 -19.78 -10.18
C LEU A 193 13.61 -19.14 -11.46
N TYR A 194 14.27 -19.92 -12.30
CA TYR A 194 15.08 -19.38 -13.41
C TYR A 194 14.55 -19.69 -14.81
N TYR A 195 13.66 -20.66 -14.96
CA TYR A 195 13.19 -21.19 -16.24
C TYR A 195 11.68 -21.44 -16.25
N TYR A 196 10.92 -20.53 -15.62
CA TYR A 196 9.47 -20.63 -15.46
C TYR A 196 8.73 -20.94 -16.78
N GLU A 197 9.04 -20.22 -17.86
CA GLU A 197 8.36 -20.42 -19.16
C GLU A 197 8.51 -21.87 -19.66
N LEU A 198 9.72 -22.41 -19.62
CA LEU A 198 9.98 -23.80 -20.02
C LEU A 198 9.29 -24.81 -19.10
N VAL A 199 9.23 -24.53 -17.79
CA VAL A 199 8.53 -25.40 -16.84
C VAL A 199 7.03 -25.44 -17.17
N MET A 200 6.43 -24.29 -17.47
CA MET A 200 5.01 -24.20 -17.81
C MET A 200 4.69 -24.88 -19.15
N GLU A 201 5.54 -24.71 -20.18
CA GLU A 201 5.43 -25.45 -21.45
C GLU A 201 5.42 -26.96 -21.22
N GLU A 202 6.38 -27.48 -20.45
CA GLU A 202 6.46 -28.92 -20.15
C GLU A 202 5.30 -29.40 -19.26
N ILE A 203 4.80 -28.57 -18.33
CA ILE A 203 3.58 -28.88 -17.57
C ILE A 203 2.38 -29.04 -18.51
N GLU A 204 2.20 -28.13 -19.47
CA GLU A 204 1.10 -28.17 -20.43
C GLU A 204 1.11 -29.45 -21.27
N ASP A 205 2.29 -29.88 -21.70
CA ASP A 205 2.48 -31.09 -22.50
C ASP A 205 2.15 -32.37 -21.72
N VAL A 206 2.50 -32.45 -20.44
CA VAL A 206 2.49 -33.71 -19.69
C VAL A 206 1.31 -33.86 -18.73
N GLN A 207 0.73 -32.76 -18.23
CA GLN A 207 -0.30 -32.78 -17.19
C GLN A 207 -1.47 -33.70 -17.54
N ARG A 208 -1.88 -33.71 -18.81
CA ARG A 208 -3.03 -34.46 -19.30
C ARG A 208 -2.85 -35.96 -19.10
N ASN A 209 -1.63 -36.46 -19.27
CA ASN A 209 -1.32 -37.89 -19.17
C ASN A 209 -1.38 -38.39 -17.72
N TYR A 210 -0.94 -37.56 -16.77
CA TYR A 210 -0.94 -37.89 -15.35
C TYR A 210 -2.30 -37.67 -14.69
N LEU A 211 -2.94 -36.51 -14.91
CA LEU A 211 -4.15 -36.12 -14.18
C LEU A 211 -5.35 -37.03 -14.47
N GLN A 212 -5.47 -37.57 -15.69
CA GLN A 212 -6.51 -38.54 -16.06
C GLN A 212 -6.47 -39.83 -15.23
N GLN A 213 -5.28 -40.21 -14.78
CA GLN A 213 -5.08 -41.42 -13.98
C GLN A 213 -5.28 -41.16 -12.49
N VAL A 214 -5.19 -39.88 -12.11
CA VAL A 214 -5.35 -39.44 -10.75
C VAL A 214 -6.82 -39.22 -10.41
N ASP A 215 -7.57 -38.60 -11.31
CA ASP A 215 -8.92 -38.17 -11.04
C ASP A 215 -9.90 -38.58 -12.15
N PHE A 216 -10.91 -39.37 -11.78
CA PHE A 216 -11.94 -39.82 -12.72
C PHE A 216 -12.81 -38.66 -13.21
N VAL A 217 -13.06 -37.66 -12.35
CA VAL A 217 -13.87 -36.49 -12.73
C VAL A 217 -13.14 -35.70 -13.82
N TYR A 218 -11.86 -35.44 -13.66
CA TYR A 218 -10.96 -34.88 -14.65
C TYR A 218 -11.00 -35.68 -15.95
N ALA A 219 -10.79 -37.00 -15.89
CA ALA A 219 -10.81 -37.86 -17.07
C ALA A 219 -12.15 -37.82 -17.82
N SER A 220 -13.27 -37.87 -17.09
CA SER A 220 -14.62 -37.77 -17.66
C SER A 220 -14.92 -36.38 -18.23
N SER A 221 -14.30 -35.34 -17.67
CA SER A 221 -14.50 -33.96 -18.09
C SER A 221 -13.73 -33.61 -19.35
N LEU A 222 -12.66 -34.31 -19.70
CA LEU A 222 -11.92 -34.05 -20.96
C LEU A 222 -12.75 -34.20 -22.23
N ALA A 223 -13.83 -35.00 -22.19
CA ALA A 223 -14.77 -35.13 -23.30
C ALA A 223 -15.69 -33.89 -23.43
N ASN A 224 -15.75 -33.04 -22.41
CA ASN A 224 -16.52 -31.81 -22.43
C ASN A 224 -15.70 -30.72 -23.15
N VAL A 225 -16.28 -30.16 -24.22
CA VAL A 225 -15.66 -29.08 -25.00
C VAL A 225 -15.44 -27.81 -24.15
N HIS A 226 -16.17 -27.65 -23.05
CA HIS A 226 -16.00 -26.57 -22.09
C HIS A 226 -15.04 -26.88 -20.94
N PHE A 227 -14.33 -28.01 -20.99
CA PHE A 227 -13.37 -28.35 -19.96
C PHE A 227 -12.19 -27.40 -19.97
N GLU A 228 -11.89 -26.84 -18.80
CA GLU A 228 -10.70 -26.06 -18.57
C GLU A 228 -9.71 -26.87 -17.72
N PRO A 229 -8.41 -26.93 -18.10
CA PRO A 229 -7.39 -27.57 -17.29
C PRO A 229 -7.27 -26.87 -15.92
N PRO A 230 -6.66 -27.52 -14.90
CA PRO A 230 -6.53 -26.89 -13.59
C PRO A 230 -5.60 -25.68 -13.69
N ALA A 231 -5.84 -24.67 -12.85
CA ALA A 231 -4.93 -23.54 -12.74
C ALA A 231 -3.67 -23.94 -11.96
N TYR A 232 -2.57 -23.22 -12.19
CA TYR A 232 -1.31 -23.44 -11.49
C TYR A 232 -0.95 -22.20 -10.67
N THR A 233 -0.81 -22.38 -9.37
CA THR A 233 -0.29 -21.35 -8.46
C THR A 233 1.19 -21.62 -8.22
N ILE A 234 2.05 -20.74 -8.75
CA ILE A 234 3.50 -20.88 -8.63
C ILE A 234 4.04 -19.85 -7.65
N MET A 235 4.80 -20.30 -6.67
CA MET A 235 5.32 -19.49 -5.57
C MET A 235 6.83 -19.65 -5.45
N CYS A 236 7.56 -18.57 -5.16
CA CYS A 236 9.00 -18.64 -4.90
C CYS A 236 9.31 -18.98 -3.44
N GLY A 237 8.33 -18.80 -2.54
CA GLY A 237 8.49 -19.00 -1.11
C GLY A 237 9.61 -18.12 -0.53
N ASN A 238 10.33 -18.63 0.47
CA ASN A 238 11.40 -17.87 1.16
C ASN A 238 12.76 -17.89 0.42
N LEU A 239 12.84 -18.49 -0.77
CA LEU A 239 14.09 -18.53 -1.55
C LEU A 239 14.43 -17.20 -2.22
N GLU A 240 13.42 -16.37 -2.47
CA GLU A 240 13.59 -15.06 -3.08
C GLU A 240 13.32 -13.97 -2.05
N THR A 241 14.20 -12.98 -2.03
CA THR A 241 14.00 -11.78 -1.21
C THR A 241 12.90 -10.93 -1.82
N THR A 242 12.07 -10.35 -0.95
CA THR A 242 11.02 -9.44 -1.37
C THR A 242 11.64 -8.23 -2.07
N SER A 243 11.31 -8.07 -3.35
CA SER A 243 11.79 -6.98 -4.20
C SER A 243 10.78 -5.84 -4.25
N THR A 244 11.27 -4.62 -4.36
CA THR A 244 10.49 -3.40 -4.63
C THR A 244 10.26 -3.22 -6.14
N VAL A 245 9.32 -2.35 -6.51
CA VAL A 245 9.10 -1.99 -7.93
C VAL A 245 10.35 -1.33 -8.51
N HIS A 246 11.02 -0.50 -7.72
CA HIS A 246 12.26 0.15 -8.10
C HIS A 246 13.36 -0.86 -8.47
N GLU A 247 13.61 -1.84 -7.61
CA GLU A 247 14.62 -2.88 -7.82
C GLU A 247 14.30 -3.73 -9.05
N LEU A 248 13.05 -4.17 -9.20
CA LEU A 248 12.64 -4.98 -10.36
C LEU A 248 12.89 -4.24 -11.68
N ARG A 249 12.61 -2.94 -11.75
CA ARG A 249 12.81 -2.13 -12.96
C ARG A 249 14.28 -1.92 -13.33
N GLN A 250 15.19 -2.01 -12.36
CA GLN A 250 16.63 -1.89 -12.58
C GLN A 250 17.33 -3.24 -12.78
N SER A 251 16.67 -4.32 -12.37
CA SER A 251 17.20 -5.68 -12.49
C SER A 251 17.28 -6.14 -13.95
N ASN A 252 18.18 -7.11 -14.20
CA ASN A 252 18.22 -7.89 -15.44
C ASN A 252 17.51 -9.25 -15.24
N ASP A 253 16.51 -9.32 -14.36
CA ASP A 253 15.86 -10.56 -13.93
C ASP A 253 14.66 -10.96 -14.78
N ILE A 254 14.60 -10.48 -16.03
CA ILE A 254 13.53 -10.87 -16.98
C ILE A 254 13.53 -12.41 -17.14
N GLY A 255 12.35 -13.01 -17.02
CA GLY A 255 12.11 -14.45 -17.09
C GLY A 255 12.29 -15.19 -15.76
N LYS A 256 12.70 -14.52 -14.69
CA LYS A 256 12.86 -15.12 -13.35
C LYS A 256 11.63 -14.91 -12.48
N LEU A 257 11.33 -15.92 -11.67
CA LEU A 257 10.30 -15.82 -10.63
C LEU A 257 10.82 -14.97 -9.47
N LYS A 258 10.06 -13.97 -9.07
CA LYS A 258 10.38 -13.00 -8.02
C LYS A 258 9.18 -12.75 -7.12
N ARG A 259 9.47 -12.26 -5.92
CA ARG A 259 8.46 -11.74 -4.99
C ARG A 259 8.44 -10.22 -5.05
N LEU A 260 7.27 -9.64 -5.35
CA LEU A 260 7.04 -8.20 -5.41
C LEU A 260 6.19 -7.75 -4.24
N LYS A 261 6.66 -6.78 -3.46
CA LYS A 261 5.83 -6.06 -2.49
C LYS A 261 5.55 -4.65 -2.97
N ALA A 262 4.28 -4.32 -3.11
CA ALA A 262 3.86 -3.07 -3.72
C ALA A 262 2.51 -2.58 -3.16
N GLN A 263 2.22 -1.31 -3.43
CA GLN A 263 0.90 -0.72 -3.21
C GLN A 263 0.13 -0.62 -4.51
N VAL A 264 -1.16 -0.94 -4.48
CA VAL A 264 -2.05 -0.91 -5.64
C VAL A 264 -2.52 0.52 -5.88
N ILE A 265 -2.21 1.06 -7.07
CA ILE A 265 -2.70 2.38 -7.50
C ILE A 265 -4.08 2.26 -8.13
N HIS A 266 -4.22 1.29 -9.04
CA HIS A 266 -5.40 1.14 -9.87
C HIS A 266 -5.57 -0.30 -10.35
N THR A 267 -6.79 -0.79 -10.26
CA THR A 267 -7.25 -2.06 -10.78
C THR A 267 -8.00 -1.81 -12.09
N GLY A 268 -7.44 -2.32 -13.20
CA GLY A 268 -8.09 -2.25 -14.50
C GLY A 268 -9.32 -3.14 -14.58
N GLY A 269 -10.11 -2.96 -15.64
CA GLY A 269 -11.22 -3.87 -15.95
C GLY A 269 -10.73 -5.27 -16.33
N THR A 270 -11.61 -6.25 -16.20
CA THR A 270 -11.36 -7.62 -16.66
C THR A 270 -11.64 -7.73 -18.16
N ASN A 271 -10.71 -8.39 -18.86
CA ASN A 271 -10.79 -8.72 -20.29
C ASN A 271 -10.67 -10.25 -20.46
N SER A 272 -10.75 -10.73 -21.70
CA SER A 272 -10.51 -12.13 -22.02
C SER A 272 -9.36 -12.26 -23.02
N THR A 273 -8.44 -13.18 -22.74
CA THR A 273 -7.39 -13.61 -23.68
C THR A 273 -7.75 -14.96 -24.29
N ILE A 274 -7.27 -15.23 -25.51
CA ILE A 274 -7.48 -16.52 -26.17
C ILE A 274 -6.27 -17.40 -25.87
N LEU A 275 -6.49 -18.57 -25.26
CA LEU A 275 -5.43 -19.57 -25.05
C LEU A 275 -5.34 -20.53 -26.24
N MET A 276 -6.49 -20.96 -26.77
CA MET A 276 -6.56 -21.83 -27.94
C MET A 276 -7.59 -21.29 -28.92
N GLY A 277 -7.13 -20.83 -30.09
CA GLY A 277 -7.98 -20.28 -31.13
C GLY A 277 -8.48 -21.36 -32.08
N ALA A 278 -9.79 -21.45 -32.29
CA ALA A 278 -10.38 -22.29 -33.33
C ALA A 278 -10.63 -21.48 -34.61
N PHE A 279 -9.89 -21.81 -35.66
CA PHE A 279 -9.93 -21.09 -36.93
C PHE A 279 -10.62 -21.92 -37.99
N LYS A 280 -11.76 -21.42 -38.48
CA LYS A 280 -12.49 -22.02 -39.60
C LYS A 280 -11.95 -21.49 -40.93
N CYS A 281 -11.54 -22.40 -41.81
CA CYS A 281 -11.17 -22.04 -43.17
C CYS A 281 -12.40 -21.57 -43.96
N SER A 282 -12.34 -20.35 -44.52
CA SER A 282 -13.44 -19.78 -45.30
C SER A 282 -13.58 -20.40 -46.71
N GLY A 283 -12.55 -21.12 -47.18
CA GLY A 283 -12.56 -21.78 -48.49
C GLY A 283 -12.73 -20.82 -49.68
N THR A 284 -13.34 -21.32 -50.76
CA THR A 284 -13.75 -20.54 -51.94
C THR A 284 -15.24 -20.72 -52.21
N PRO A 285 -15.89 -19.85 -53.01
CA PRO A 285 -17.28 -20.06 -53.42
C PRO A 285 -17.55 -21.39 -54.14
N LYS A 286 -16.50 -22.03 -54.70
CA LYS A 286 -16.58 -23.32 -55.40
C LYS A 286 -16.21 -24.53 -54.53
N ASN A 287 -15.45 -24.32 -53.45
CA ASN A 287 -15.09 -25.37 -52.48
C ASN A 287 -15.06 -24.77 -51.05
N PRO A 288 -16.17 -24.86 -50.30
CA PRO A 288 -16.24 -24.39 -48.92
C PRO A 288 -15.57 -25.40 -47.98
N CYS A 289 -14.24 -25.33 -47.89
CA CYS A 289 -13.42 -26.24 -47.07
C CYS A 289 -13.95 -26.38 -45.64
N ALA A 290 -14.25 -25.27 -44.97
CA ALA A 290 -14.86 -25.22 -43.63
C ALA A 290 -14.12 -25.99 -42.51
N THR A 291 -12.92 -26.52 -42.78
CA THR A 291 -12.07 -27.20 -41.80
C THR A 291 -11.74 -26.25 -40.65
N ILE A 292 -11.92 -26.76 -39.43
CA ILE A 292 -11.59 -26.07 -38.20
C ILE A 292 -10.19 -26.50 -37.77
N THR A 293 -9.32 -25.55 -37.47
CA THR A 293 -7.97 -25.78 -36.96
C THR A 293 -7.85 -25.13 -35.60
N HIS A 294 -7.52 -25.93 -34.59
CA HIS A 294 -7.21 -25.42 -33.26
C HIS A 294 -5.71 -25.09 -33.21
N LEU A 295 -5.38 -23.85 -32.87
CA LEU A 295 -4.01 -23.38 -32.78
C LEU A 295 -3.78 -22.78 -31.38
N PRO A 296 -2.88 -23.36 -30.56
CA PRO A 296 -2.48 -22.75 -29.30
C PRO A 296 -1.90 -21.36 -29.57
N GLN A 297 -2.36 -20.40 -28.77
CA GLN A 297 -1.86 -19.04 -28.79
C GLN A 297 -0.77 -18.92 -27.73
N ASP A 298 0.19 -18.05 -27.99
CA ASP A 298 1.21 -17.75 -27.00
C ASP A 298 0.57 -16.92 -25.89
N PRO A 299 0.53 -17.42 -24.64
CA PRO A 299 -0.13 -16.71 -23.56
C PRO A 299 0.48 -15.33 -23.35
N TYR A 300 1.77 -15.10 -23.61
CA TYR A 300 2.48 -13.86 -23.25
C TYR A 300 2.63 -12.88 -24.43
N ASP A 301 2.04 -13.19 -25.59
CA ASP A 301 2.07 -12.37 -26.80
C ASP A 301 0.66 -11.91 -27.16
N ASP A 302 0.43 -10.60 -27.18
CA ASP A 302 -0.88 -10.00 -27.52
C ASP A 302 -1.26 -10.16 -29.00
N VAL A 303 -0.42 -10.81 -29.82
CA VAL A 303 -0.66 -11.02 -31.24
C VAL A 303 -1.38 -12.34 -31.47
N LEU A 304 -2.63 -12.27 -31.93
CA LEU A 304 -3.36 -13.43 -32.42
C LEU A 304 -2.62 -14.05 -33.61
N ARG A 305 -2.12 -15.29 -33.42
CA ARG A 305 -1.47 -16.08 -34.46
C ARG A 305 -2.54 -16.88 -35.20
N GLU A 306 -2.65 -16.63 -36.50
CA GLU A 306 -3.52 -17.41 -37.38
C GLU A 306 -2.75 -18.57 -38.03
N PRO A 307 -3.43 -19.68 -38.38
CA PRO A 307 -2.83 -20.77 -39.12
C PRO A 307 -2.22 -20.29 -40.44
N SER A 308 -1.03 -20.79 -40.76
CA SER A 308 -0.32 -20.33 -41.97
C SER A 308 -0.76 -21.05 -43.26
N SER A 309 -1.45 -22.18 -43.14
CA SER A 309 -1.98 -22.99 -44.23
C SER A 309 -3.20 -23.79 -43.77
N CYS A 310 -4.04 -24.26 -44.70
CA CYS A 310 -5.17 -25.12 -44.38
C CYS A 310 -4.66 -26.57 -44.19
N PRO A 311 -4.89 -27.22 -43.03
CA PRO A 311 -4.44 -28.60 -42.80
C PRO A 311 -5.07 -29.62 -43.75
N ALA A 312 -6.29 -29.36 -44.24
CA ALA A 312 -6.98 -30.25 -45.17
C ALA A 312 -6.34 -30.29 -46.57
N ASP A 313 -5.40 -29.39 -46.88
CA ASP A 313 -4.71 -29.37 -48.18
C ASP A 313 -3.76 -30.58 -48.33
N THR A 314 -3.29 -31.19 -47.24
CA THR A 314 -2.40 -32.37 -47.28
C THR A 314 -3.13 -33.72 -47.27
N GLU A 315 -4.37 -33.78 -46.75
CA GLU A 315 -5.04 -35.06 -46.47
C GLU A 315 -6.34 -35.29 -47.25
N SER A 316 -7.14 -34.25 -47.53
CA SER A 316 -8.52 -34.43 -47.98
C SER A 316 -9.01 -33.43 -49.03
N GLY A 317 -8.09 -32.82 -49.79
CA GLY A 317 -8.45 -31.90 -50.88
C GLY A 317 -9.06 -30.59 -50.38
N GLY A 318 -8.34 -29.91 -49.48
CA GLY A 318 -8.73 -28.67 -48.82
C GLY A 318 -8.99 -27.46 -49.75
N CYS A 319 -8.67 -26.26 -49.26
CA CYS A 319 -8.97 -25.02 -49.98
C CYS A 319 -8.03 -24.71 -51.15
N GLY A 320 -6.85 -25.36 -51.21
CA GLY A 320 -5.88 -25.28 -52.31
C GLY A 320 -5.23 -23.90 -52.49
N ARG A 321 -5.27 -23.02 -51.49
CA ARG A 321 -4.71 -21.66 -51.53
C ARG A 321 -3.30 -21.59 -50.95
N LYS A 322 -2.50 -20.62 -51.42
CA LYS A 322 -1.15 -20.37 -50.90
C LYS A 322 -1.21 -19.59 -49.57
N LYS A 323 -0.13 -19.70 -48.78
CA LYS A 323 0.07 -18.95 -47.53
C LYS A 323 -0.19 -17.44 -47.75
N GLY A 324 -1.13 -16.86 -47.01
CA GLY A 324 -1.54 -15.46 -47.10
C GLY A 324 -2.79 -15.16 -47.95
N GLU A 325 -3.28 -16.13 -48.73
CA GLU A 325 -4.53 -15.98 -49.51
C GLU A 325 -5.74 -16.62 -48.81
N ILE A 326 -5.52 -17.37 -47.73
CA ILE A 326 -6.56 -18.05 -46.97
C ILE A 326 -7.15 -17.07 -45.94
N ALA A 327 -8.47 -16.93 -45.95
CA ALA A 327 -9.17 -16.21 -44.90
C ALA A 327 -9.63 -17.20 -43.82
N PHE A 328 -9.17 -17.02 -42.60
CA PHE A 328 -9.65 -17.76 -41.44
C PHE A 328 -10.66 -16.93 -40.67
N THR A 329 -11.73 -17.57 -40.22
CA THR A 329 -12.69 -16.98 -39.29
C THR A 329 -12.45 -17.60 -37.92
N LEU A 330 -12.10 -16.79 -36.93
CA LEU A 330 -12.04 -17.23 -35.53
C LEU A 330 -13.46 -17.55 -35.04
N LEU A 331 -13.62 -18.75 -34.48
CA LEU A 331 -14.88 -19.19 -33.88
C LEU A 331 -14.94 -18.76 -32.40
N ASN A 332 -16.14 -18.66 -31.85
CA ASN A 332 -16.34 -18.32 -30.44
C ASN A 332 -16.35 -19.60 -29.57
N LYS A 333 -16.65 -19.46 -28.27
CA LYS A 333 -17.01 -20.62 -27.44
C LYS A 333 -18.18 -21.38 -28.10
N PRO A 334 -18.15 -22.72 -28.17
CA PRO A 334 -17.27 -23.63 -27.43
C PRO A 334 -15.90 -23.93 -28.07
N GLU A 335 -15.67 -23.60 -29.33
CA GLU A 335 -14.47 -24.10 -30.05
C GLU A 335 -13.17 -23.38 -29.65
N THR A 336 -13.28 -22.09 -29.28
CA THR A 336 -12.15 -21.28 -28.81
C THR A 336 -12.13 -21.21 -27.28
N THR A 337 -10.99 -21.55 -26.68
CA THR A 337 -10.76 -21.47 -25.24
C THR A 337 -10.18 -20.11 -24.88
N THR A 338 -10.78 -19.45 -23.90
CA THR A 338 -10.37 -18.13 -23.41
C THR A 338 -10.16 -18.14 -21.92
N ASP A 339 -9.25 -17.31 -21.44
CA ASP A 339 -9.03 -17.07 -20.01
C ASP A 339 -9.31 -15.61 -19.65
N THR A 340 -9.66 -15.34 -18.40
CA THR A 340 -9.86 -13.98 -17.91
C THR A 340 -8.52 -13.35 -17.60
N ILE A 341 -8.33 -12.10 -18.00
CA ILE A 341 -7.12 -11.33 -17.71
C ILE A 341 -7.48 -10.00 -17.07
N GLN A 342 -6.62 -9.52 -16.18
CA GLN A 342 -6.75 -8.20 -15.55
C GLN A 342 -5.37 -7.57 -15.42
N MET A 343 -5.26 -6.29 -15.79
CA MET A 343 -4.06 -5.50 -15.57
C MET A 343 -4.28 -4.60 -14.36
N ILE A 344 -3.39 -4.69 -13.38
CA ILE A 344 -3.34 -3.74 -12.26
C ILE A 344 -2.06 -2.91 -12.36
N GLN A 345 -2.08 -1.71 -11.79
CA GLN A 345 -0.91 -0.85 -11.67
C GLN A 345 -0.53 -0.74 -10.21
N VAL A 346 0.73 -1.06 -9.91
CA VAL A 346 1.27 -1.02 -8.55
C VAL A 346 2.48 -0.09 -8.46
N GLN A 347 2.79 0.36 -7.25
CA GLN A 347 3.91 1.25 -6.93
C GLN A 347 4.71 0.79 -5.72
N ASP A 348 5.93 1.34 -5.58
CA ASP A 348 6.72 1.17 -4.36
C ASP A 348 5.95 1.60 -3.11
N VAL A 349 6.03 0.78 -2.05
CA VAL A 349 5.44 1.09 -0.73
C VAL A 349 6.22 2.20 -0.04
N ASP A 350 7.55 2.06 -0.02
CA ASP A 350 8.49 3.02 0.53
C ASP A 350 9.44 3.43 -0.60
N SER A 351 9.61 4.74 -0.83
CA SER A 351 10.55 5.26 -1.82
C SER A 351 11.57 6.14 -1.10
N GLU A 352 12.83 5.71 -1.07
CA GLU A 352 13.93 6.47 -0.46
C GLU A 352 14.13 7.83 -1.16
N ASP A 353 13.96 7.86 -2.48
CA ASP A 353 14.09 9.06 -3.32
C ASP A 353 12.83 9.94 -3.33
N GLY A 354 11.76 9.55 -2.60
CA GLY A 354 10.47 10.25 -2.61
C GLY A 354 9.70 10.18 -3.93
N SER A 355 10.14 9.35 -4.90
CA SER A 355 9.49 9.18 -6.20
C SER A 355 9.15 7.70 -6.45
N PRO A 356 7.98 7.22 -6.00
CA PRO A 356 7.62 5.82 -6.13
C PRO A 356 7.56 5.42 -7.61
N LYS A 357 8.24 4.32 -7.97
CA LYS A 357 8.19 3.77 -9.32
C LYS A 357 6.93 2.92 -9.46
N THR A 358 6.43 2.84 -10.69
CA THR A 358 5.23 2.05 -11.00
C THR A 358 5.55 0.93 -11.98
N ILE A 359 4.81 -0.16 -11.89
CA ILE A 359 4.87 -1.29 -12.83
C ILE A 359 3.46 -1.84 -13.04
N HIS A 360 3.22 -2.38 -14.24
CA HIS A 360 1.99 -3.10 -14.53
C HIS A 360 2.12 -4.55 -14.09
N VAL A 361 1.08 -5.08 -13.45
CA VAL A 361 1.00 -6.47 -13.04
C VAL A 361 -0.16 -7.13 -13.75
N GLU A 362 0.11 -8.25 -14.43
CA GLU A 362 -0.87 -9.07 -15.11
C GLU A 362 -1.36 -10.17 -14.20
N MET A 363 -2.68 -10.29 -14.13
CA MET A 363 -3.37 -11.32 -13.37
C MET A 363 -4.25 -12.10 -14.32
N ARG A 364 -4.43 -13.39 -14.05
CA ARG A 364 -5.25 -14.29 -14.87
C ARG A 364 -6.17 -15.16 -14.04
N GLY A 365 -7.23 -15.65 -14.67
CA GLY A 365 -8.13 -16.65 -14.11
C GLY A 365 -8.72 -16.22 -12.78
N ASP A 366 -8.49 -17.05 -11.76
CA ASP A 366 -8.97 -16.90 -10.37
C ASP A 366 -8.28 -15.76 -9.62
N LEU A 367 -7.11 -15.30 -10.06
CA LEU A 367 -6.44 -14.15 -9.43
C LEU A 367 -7.17 -12.84 -9.74
N CYS A 368 -7.91 -12.76 -10.85
CA CYS A 368 -8.60 -11.54 -11.27
C CYS A 368 -9.74 -11.16 -10.30
N GLY A 369 -9.80 -9.89 -9.91
CA GLY A 369 -10.86 -9.34 -9.05
C GLY A 369 -10.60 -9.43 -7.54
N GLU A 370 -9.53 -10.10 -7.12
CA GLU A 370 -9.19 -10.29 -5.70
C GLU A 370 -8.58 -9.03 -5.05
N ILE A 371 -7.90 -8.20 -5.84
CA ILE A 371 -7.14 -7.04 -5.37
C ILE A 371 -8.00 -5.76 -5.43
N VAL A 372 -7.85 -4.90 -4.43
CA VAL A 372 -8.58 -3.62 -4.32
C VAL A 372 -7.60 -2.43 -4.40
N ASP A 373 -8.04 -1.35 -5.05
CA ASP A 373 -7.30 -0.08 -5.11
C ASP A 373 -6.89 0.44 -3.71
N GLY A 374 -5.66 0.95 -3.59
CA GLY A 374 -5.08 1.48 -2.35
C GLY A 374 -4.53 0.42 -1.39
N GLY A 375 -4.83 -0.86 -1.62
CA GLY A 375 -4.31 -1.97 -0.82
C GLY A 375 -2.80 -2.20 -1.00
N PHE A 376 -2.21 -2.90 -0.04
CA PHE A 376 -0.86 -3.44 -0.14
C PHE A 376 -0.92 -4.91 -0.52
N VAL A 377 -0.06 -5.29 -1.44
CA VAL A 377 0.00 -6.65 -1.95
C VAL A 377 1.43 -7.16 -1.94
N THR A 378 1.56 -8.43 -1.58
CA THR A 378 2.77 -9.22 -1.79
C THR A 378 2.42 -10.27 -2.84
N LEU A 379 3.04 -10.20 -4.00
CA LEU A 379 2.75 -11.02 -5.17
C LEU A 379 3.98 -11.85 -5.54
N ASP A 380 3.78 -13.12 -5.85
CA ASP A 380 4.78 -13.93 -6.54
C ASP A 380 4.44 -13.94 -8.02
N GLY A 381 5.47 -13.88 -8.86
CA GLY A 381 5.30 -13.77 -10.29
C GLY A 381 6.60 -13.61 -11.05
N VAL A 382 6.51 -13.58 -12.37
CA VAL A 382 7.66 -13.54 -13.26
C VAL A 382 7.82 -12.15 -13.83
N LEU A 383 9.04 -11.62 -13.83
CA LEU A 383 9.32 -10.36 -14.49
C LEU A 383 9.38 -10.58 -16.01
N MET A 384 8.41 -10.03 -16.74
CA MET A 384 8.27 -10.20 -18.19
C MET A 384 8.54 -8.88 -18.92
N SER A 385 8.63 -8.92 -20.26
CA SER A 385 8.78 -7.69 -21.05
C SER A 385 8.03 -7.72 -22.38
N LYS A 386 7.29 -6.64 -22.69
CA LYS A 386 6.51 -6.49 -23.92
C LYS A 386 7.08 -5.43 -24.85
N PRO A 387 7.06 -5.61 -26.18
CA PRO A 387 7.63 -4.63 -27.12
C PRO A 387 6.85 -3.31 -27.15
N ILE A 388 7.55 -2.19 -27.29
CA ILE A 388 6.99 -0.82 -27.37
C ILE A 388 7.28 -0.21 -28.75
N GLY A 389 6.26 0.42 -29.35
CA GLY A 389 6.40 1.29 -30.51
C GLY A 389 6.61 0.58 -31.86
N ARG A 390 6.71 1.37 -32.93
CA ARG A 390 6.96 0.86 -34.29
C ARG A 390 8.43 0.44 -34.40
N GLY A 391 8.67 -0.86 -34.52
CA GLY A 391 10.01 -1.44 -34.66
C GLY A 391 10.37 -2.50 -33.60
N LYS A 392 9.52 -2.75 -32.60
CA LYS A 392 9.61 -3.83 -31.58
C LYS A 392 10.95 -3.99 -30.82
N LYS A 393 11.92 -3.08 -30.99
CA LYS A 393 13.25 -3.15 -30.37
C LYS A 393 13.25 -2.79 -28.89
N HIS A 394 12.48 -1.75 -28.53
CA HIS A 394 12.33 -1.34 -27.13
C HIS A 394 11.29 -2.21 -26.45
N ARG A 395 11.50 -2.58 -25.18
CA ARG A 395 10.55 -3.39 -24.40
C ARG A 395 10.24 -2.72 -23.06
N GLU A 396 9.00 -2.85 -22.60
CA GLU A 396 8.52 -2.41 -21.30
C GLU A 396 8.46 -3.60 -20.35
N PRO A 397 9.08 -3.54 -19.17
CA PRO A 397 8.92 -4.60 -18.18
C PRO A 397 7.52 -4.54 -17.55
N TYR A 398 6.94 -5.71 -17.32
CA TYR A 398 5.71 -5.91 -16.56
C TYR A 398 5.84 -7.15 -15.69
N PHE A 399 5.04 -7.26 -14.64
CA PHE A 399 5.09 -8.40 -13.72
C PHE A 399 3.93 -9.35 -14.04
N PHE A 400 4.21 -10.61 -14.31
CA PHE A 400 3.19 -11.64 -14.54
C PHE A 400 2.91 -12.37 -13.22
N CYS A 401 1.76 -12.12 -12.59
CA CYS A 401 1.43 -12.67 -11.28
C CYS A 401 1.00 -14.13 -11.39
N THR A 402 1.61 -14.97 -10.56
CA THR A 402 1.32 -16.41 -10.45
C THR A 402 0.68 -16.78 -9.12
N ALA A 403 0.87 -15.95 -8.08
CA ALA A 403 0.23 -16.13 -6.78
C ALA A 403 0.10 -14.81 -6.02
N ILE A 404 -0.99 -14.67 -5.26
CA ILE A 404 -1.16 -13.61 -4.27
C ILE A 404 -0.72 -14.18 -2.92
N VAL A 405 0.38 -13.68 -2.37
CA VAL A 405 0.92 -14.13 -1.08
C VAL A 405 0.22 -13.41 0.07
N GLU A 406 0.06 -12.10 -0.06
CA GLU A 406 -0.63 -11.26 0.93
C GLU A 406 -1.47 -10.21 0.20
N ASN A 407 -2.69 -9.99 0.70
CA ASN A 407 -3.59 -8.94 0.24
C ASN A 407 -4.17 -8.21 1.45
N GLY A 408 -3.63 -7.03 1.76
CA GLY A 408 -3.96 -6.27 2.96
C GLY A 408 -4.46 -4.86 2.64
N LYS A 409 -5.53 -4.42 3.29
CA LYS A 409 -6.00 -3.01 3.20
C LYS A 409 -5.13 -2.03 3.99
N THR A 410 -4.28 -2.53 4.88
CA THR A 410 -3.42 -1.72 5.75
C THR A 410 -2.08 -2.44 5.93
N ARG A 411 -0.99 -1.69 6.04
CA ARG A 411 0.33 -2.24 6.39
C ARG A 411 0.28 -2.75 7.84
N THR A 412 0.06 -4.04 8.02
CA THR A 412 0.07 -4.67 9.34
C THR A 412 1.49 -4.97 9.75
N ILE A 413 1.93 -4.40 10.87
CA ILE A 413 3.18 -4.79 11.51
C ILE A 413 2.89 -6.04 12.33
N ALA A 414 3.67 -7.11 12.10
CA ALA A 414 3.62 -8.30 12.95
C ALA A 414 4.08 -7.91 14.37
N VAL A 415 3.25 -8.21 15.36
CA VAL A 415 3.56 -7.98 16.78
C VAL A 415 3.66 -9.35 17.43
N SER A 416 4.84 -9.70 17.96
CA SER A 416 5.04 -10.98 18.63
C SER A 416 4.29 -11.02 19.97
N PRO A 417 3.96 -12.21 20.50
CA PRO A 417 3.35 -12.35 21.81
C PRO A 417 4.18 -11.69 22.93
N GLU A 418 5.51 -11.78 22.85
CA GLU A 418 6.45 -11.19 23.82
C GLU A 418 6.42 -9.66 23.75
N ASP A 419 6.44 -9.09 22.53
CA ASP A 419 6.31 -7.64 22.34
C ASP A 419 4.99 -7.11 22.92
N GLU A 420 3.90 -7.85 22.68
CA GLU A 420 2.58 -7.49 23.18
C GLU A 420 2.53 -7.48 24.71
N GLU A 421 3.13 -8.47 25.37
CA GLU A 421 3.22 -8.52 26.83
C GLU A 421 4.03 -7.35 27.39
N VAL A 422 5.19 -7.04 26.80
CA VAL A 422 6.04 -5.89 27.20
C VAL A 422 5.25 -4.58 27.10
N ILE A 423 4.55 -4.36 25.99
CA ILE A 423 3.76 -3.14 25.78
C ILE A 423 2.61 -3.05 26.80
N ARG A 424 1.89 -4.15 27.04
CA ARG A 424 0.78 -4.19 28.01
C ARG A 424 1.26 -3.91 29.43
N ASN A 425 2.37 -4.52 29.85
CA ASN A 425 2.95 -4.30 31.17
C ASN A 425 3.37 -2.83 31.33
N TRP A 426 4.09 -2.28 30.34
CA TRP A 426 4.52 -0.88 30.37
C TRP A 426 3.36 0.12 30.51
N ILE A 427 2.22 -0.14 29.86
CA ILE A 427 1.01 0.69 29.98
C ILE A 427 0.35 0.51 31.34
N SER A 428 0.21 -0.73 31.82
CA SER A 428 -0.53 -1.05 33.04
C SER A 428 0.06 -0.44 34.32
N GLU A 429 1.38 -0.23 34.35
CA GLU A 429 2.12 0.36 35.47
C GLU A 429 1.99 1.88 35.57
N ARG A 430 1.38 2.53 34.57
CA ARG A 430 1.38 3.98 34.41
C ARG A 430 -0.05 4.53 34.33
N SER A 431 -0.23 5.74 34.86
CA SER A 431 -1.45 6.51 34.61
C SER A 431 -1.51 7.02 33.16
N VAL A 432 -2.70 7.37 32.70
CA VAL A 432 -2.95 7.94 31.36
C VAL A 432 -2.04 9.14 31.07
N GLU A 433 -1.86 10.04 32.04
CA GLU A 433 -1.02 11.23 31.85
C GLU A 433 0.47 10.85 31.77
N GLN A 434 0.93 9.86 32.53
CA GLN A 434 2.32 9.36 32.46
C GLN A 434 2.60 8.71 31.10
N VAL A 435 1.73 7.78 30.66
CA VAL A 435 1.84 7.15 29.33
C VAL A 435 1.98 8.22 28.23
N MET A 436 1.08 9.21 28.23
CA MET A 436 1.06 10.26 27.21
C MET A 436 2.27 11.20 27.29
N ASN A 437 2.75 11.51 28.50
CA ASN A 437 3.96 12.32 28.68
C ASN A 437 5.20 11.59 28.20
N ASP A 438 5.35 10.32 28.55
CA ASP A 438 6.51 9.52 28.19
C ASP A 438 6.55 9.28 26.67
N LEU A 439 5.42 8.95 26.04
CA LEU A 439 5.33 8.86 24.59
C LEU A 439 5.65 10.20 23.91
N ALA A 440 5.10 11.32 24.40
CA ALA A 440 5.34 12.64 23.80
C ALA A 440 6.80 13.11 23.92
N LYS A 441 7.51 12.73 24.99
CA LYS A 441 8.94 13.03 25.14
C LYS A 441 9.77 12.33 24.06
N HIS A 442 9.50 11.05 23.80
CA HIS A 442 10.29 10.24 22.88
C HIS A 442 9.81 10.28 21.43
N PHE A 443 8.57 10.70 21.14
CA PHE A 443 8.00 10.70 19.79
C PHE A 443 8.79 11.51 18.75
N ALA A 444 9.35 12.64 19.17
CA ALA A 444 10.22 13.48 18.35
C ALA A 444 11.26 14.12 19.27
N PRO A 445 12.35 13.40 19.61
CA PRO A 445 13.28 13.82 20.65
C PRO A 445 14.07 15.06 20.22
N ILE A 446 14.30 15.23 18.92
CA ILE A 446 14.97 16.39 18.31
C ILE A 446 14.20 17.70 18.55
N ILE A 447 12.88 17.62 18.78
CA ILE A 447 12.02 18.79 18.93
C ILE A 447 11.79 19.05 20.41
N HIS A 448 12.39 20.08 20.97
CA HIS A 448 12.09 20.50 22.34
C HIS A 448 10.70 21.16 22.44
N GLY A 449 9.98 20.90 23.54
CA GLY A 449 8.67 21.51 23.79
C GLY A 449 7.50 20.93 23.00
N HIS A 450 6.47 21.76 22.76
CA HIS A 450 5.21 21.42 22.07
C HIS A 450 4.51 20.14 22.56
N MET A 451 4.61 19.82 23.85
CA MET A 451 4.13 18.56 24.42
C MET A 451 2.66 18.25 24.10
N ASN A 452 1.79 19.25 24.14
CA ASN A 452 0.37 19.06 23.81
C ASN A 452 0.17 18.78 22.31
N VAL A 453 0.95 19.40 21.43
CA VAL A 453 0.90 19.13 19.98
C VAL A 453 1.35 17.69 19.72
N LYS A 454 2.46 17.25 20.32
CA LYS A 454 2.94 15.86 20.22
C LYS A 454 1.90 14.86 20.73
N LYS A 455 1.28 15.12 21.89
CA LYS A 455 0.18 14.30 22.43
C LYS A 455 -1.00 14.20 21.46
N ALA A 456 -1.41 15.31 20.84
CA ALA A 456 -2.50 15.31 19.88
C ALA A 456 -2.17 14.47 18.63
N ILE A 457 -0.96 14.61 18.09
CA ILE A 457 -0.47 13.80 16.94
C ILE A 457 -0.39 12.32 17.31
N ILE A 458 0.12 11.98 18.49
CA ILE A 458 0.14 10.59 18.99
C ILE A 458 -1.27 10.01 19.01
N LEU A 459 -2.26 10.73 19.52
CA LEU A 459 -3.66 10.26 19.52
C LEU A 459 -4.24 10.15 18.11
N GLN A 460 -3.79 10.98 17.18
CA GLN A 460 -4.17 10.90 15.77
C GLN A 460 -3.72 9.58 15.12
N THR A 461 -2.57 9.03 15.49
CA THR A 461 -2.07 7.75 14.94
C THR A 461 -3.03 6.58 15.19
N VAL A 462 -3.79 6.63 16.30
CA VAL A 462 -4.76 5.60 16.68
C VAL A 462 -6.17 5.96 16.19
N GLY A 463 -6.57 7.22 16.36
CA GLY A 463 -7.90 7.72 16.00
C GLY A 463 -9.04 7.18 16.89
N GLY A 464 -10.25 7.70 16.66
CA GLY A 464 -11.48 7.19 17.25
C GLY A 464 -12.09 6.04 16.45
N ILE A 465 -13.33 5.68 16.77
CA ILE A 465 -14.06 4.60 16.10
C ILE A 465 -15.06 5.18 15.10
N ARG A 466 -15.02 4.69 13.85
CA ARG A 466 -15.98 5.02 12.81
C ARG A 466 -17.35 4.41 13.14
N ILE A 467 -18.42 5.18 12.94
CA ILE A 467 -19.80 4.69 13.12
C ILE A 467 -20.45 4.66 11.75
N GLU A 468 -20.36 3.50 11.08
CA GLU A 468 -20.85 3.35 9.71
C GLU A 468 -22.34 3.65 9.58
N SER A 469 -23.16 3.21 10.55
CA SER A 469 -24.62 3.43 10.55
C SER A 469 -25.05 4.90 10.56
N GLN A 470 -24.15 5.81 10.98
CA GLN A 470 -24.41 7.25 11.04
C GLN A 470 -23.53 8.05 10.07
N GLY A 471 -22.70 7.38 9.26
CA GLY A 471 -21.71 8.03 8.40
C GLY A 471 -20.70 8.89 9.19
N LYS A 472 -20.48 8.63 10.48
CA LYS A 472 -19.58 9.45 11.31
C LYS A 472 -18.16 8.93 11.26
N ARG A 473 -17.22 9.78 10.86
CA ARG A 473 -15.77 9.48 10.86
C ARG A 473 -15.23 9.23 12.27
N GLY A 474 -14.29 8.29 12.36
CA GLY A 474 -13.53 7.98 13.58
C GLY A 474 -12.18 8.71 13.64
N ASP A 475 -11.55 8.95 12.50
CA ASP A 475 -10.21 9.53 12.38
C ASP A 475 -10.15 10.96 12.92
N LEU A 476 -8.98 11.39 13.38
CA LEU A 476 -8.73 12.75 13.87
C LEU A 476 -8.02 13.56 12.79
N HIS A 477 -8.51 14.78 12.50
CA HIS A 477 -7.83 15.73 11.62
C HIS A 477 -7.17 16.84 12.46
N ILE A 478 -5.89 17.11 12.20
CA ILE A 478 -5.10 18.09 12.94
C ILE A 478 -4.53 19.12 11.98
N LEU A 479 -4.56 20.39 12.37
CA LEU A 479 -3.97 21.50 11.63
C LEU A 479 -2.94 22.21 12.51
N LEU A 480 -1.69 22.22 12.05
CA LEU A 480 -0.57 22.93 12.63
C LEU A 480 -0.42 24.27 11.91
N LEU A 481 -0.64 25.36 12.63
CA LEU A 481 -0.40 26.72 12.17
C LEU A 481 0.81 27.26 12.92
N GLY A 482 1.85 27.65 12.22
CA GLY A 482 2.99 28.25 12.90
C GLY A 482 3.93 29.03 12.02
N ASP A 483 4.75 29.85 12.66
CA ASP A 483 5.81 30.62 12.00
C ASP A 483 6.84 29.67 11.36
N PRO A 484 7.59 30.10 10.33
CA PRO A 484 8.72 29.34 9.81
C PRO A 484 9.72 29.00 10.92
N GLY A 485 10.35 27.82 10.85
CA GLY A 485 11.36 27.40 11.82
C GLY A 485 10.86 26.67 13.07
N VAL A 486 9.55 26.67 13.36
CA VAL A 486 8.97 26.00 14.57
C VAL A 486 8.79 24.47 14.44
N ALA A 487 9.66 23.79 13.68
CA ALA A 487 9.70 22.32 13.53
C ALA A 487 8.44 21.60 13.01
N LYS A 488 7.52 22.29 12.30
CA LYS A 488 6.27 21.69 11.77
C LYS A 488 6.51 20.48 10.86
N SER A 489 7.35 20.60 9.84
CA SER A 489 7.65 19.50 8.91
C SER A 489 8.32 18.30 9.62
N GLN A 490 9.12 18.55 10.66
CA GLN A 490 9.71 17.49 11.47
C GLN A 490 8.66 16.73 12.30
N LEU A 491 7.64 17.43 12.82
CA LEU A 491 6.49 16.78 13.45
C LEU A 491 5.68 15.93 12.46
N LEU A 492 5.51 16.38 11.21
CA LEU A 492 4.87 15.59 10.16
C LEU A 492 5.65 14.30 9.89
N ASN A 493 6.98 14.39 9.73
CA ASN A 493 7.85 13.24 9.53
C ASN A 493 7.79 12.25 10.70
N ALA A 494 7.81 12.74 11.95
CA ALA A 494 7.68 11.90 13.13
C ALA A 494 6.33 11.16 13.17
N ALA A 495 5.23 11.83 12.76
CA ALA A 495 3.90 11.22 12.66
C ALA A 495 3.85 10.09 11.62
N VAL A 496 4.48 10.31 10.46
CA VAL A 496 4.56 9.33 9.39
C VAL A 496 5.34 8.09 9.83
N LYS A 497 6.48 8.26 10.51
CA LYS A 497 7.28 7.14 11.07
C LYS A 497 6.52 6.36 12.15
N ALA A 498 5.75 7.05 12.99
CA ALA A 498 5.05 6.43 14.12
C ALA A 498 3.82 5.61 13.71
N SER A 499 3.18 5.93 12.58
CA SER A 499 1.92 5.31 12.14
C SER A 499 2.14 4.50 10.85
N PRO A 500 1.99 3.16 10.90
CA PRO A 500 2.25 2.29 9.74
C PRO A 500 1.45 2.69 8.49
N GLY A 501 2.13 2.74 7.34
CA GLY A 501 1.52 3.07 6.05
C GLY A 501 1.15 4.55 5.86
N SER A 502 1.57 5.43 6.76
CA SER A 502 1.35 6.88 6.61
C SER A 502 2.29 7.46 5.56
N HIS A 503 1.88 8.56 4.92
CA HIS A 503 2.67 9.21 3.87
C HIS A 503 2.69 10.74 4.06
N LEU A 504 3.80 11.36 3.67
CA LEU A 504 3.98 12.82 3.61
C LEU A 504 3.88 13.30 2.16
N TYR A 505 3.11 14.36 1.95
CA TYR A 505 2.94 15.02 0.66
C TYR A 505 3.17 16.53 0.77
N ASP A 506 3.87 17.08 -0.21
CA ASP A 506 4.00 18.52 -0.41
C ASP A 506 2.80 19.07 -1.20
N CYS A 507 2.12 20.08 -0.65
CA CYS A 507 0.92 20.66 -1.27
C CYS A 507 1.19 21.77 -2.29
N SER A 508 2.43 22.21 -2.49
CA SER A 508 2.78 23.34 -3.35
C SER A 508 2.37 23.16 -4.82
N GLN A 509 2.40 21.92 -5.31
CA GLN A 509 2.00 21.55 -6.68
C GLN A 509 0.80 20.57 -6.70
N ALA A 510 0.08 20.46 -5.59
CA ALA A 510 -1.03 19.52 -5.48
C ALA A 510 -2.21 19.93 -6.37
N THR A 511 -2.67 18.96 -7.18
CA THR A 511 -3.88 19.08 -8.02
C THR A 511 -5.03 18.28 -7.41
N GLN A 512 -6.26 18.47 -7.89
CA GLN A 512 -7.42 17.67 -7.46
C GLN A 512 -7.17 16.16 -7.65
N ALA A 513 -6.60 15.80 -8.81
CA ALA A 513 -6.25 14.42 -9.13
C ALA A 513 -5.16 13.87 -8.22
N GLY A 514 -4.11 14.66 -7.98
CA GLY A 514 -2.96 14.26 -7.17
C GLY A 514 -3.26 14.18 -5.68
N LEU A 515 -4.17 15.00 -5.15
CA LEU A 515 -4.50 15.01 -3.73
C LEU A 515 -5.62 14.03 -3.37
N VAL A 516 -6.71 14.03 -4.14
CA VAL A 516 -7.94 13.29 -3.80
C VAL A 516 -8.14 12.15 -4.79
N ALA A 517 -8.65 12.47 -5.97
CA ALA A 517 -8.80 11.60 -7.13
C ALA A 517 -9.48 12.39 -8.25
N ALA A 518 -9.25 11.98 -9.49
CA ALA A 518 -9.96 12.53 -10.64
C ALA A 518 -10.18 11.46 -11.72
N ALA A 519 -11.16 11.70 -12.59
CA ALA A 519 -11.26 10.95 -13.83
C ALA A 519 -10.15 11.42 -14.78
N GLU A 520 -9.26 10.51 -15.17
CA GLU A 520 -8.17 10.76 -16.10
C GLU A 520 -8.22 9.72 -17.21
N LYS A 521 -7.70 10.07 -18.37
CA LYS A 521 -7.43 9.10 -19.42
C LYS A 521 -6.22 8.26 -19.03
N LEU A 522 -6.46 7.02 -18.67
CA LEU A 522 -5.40 6.05 -18.43
C LEU A 522 -5.03 5.39 -19.75
N LYS A 523 -3.74 5.12 -19.94
CA LYS A 523 -3.34 4.24 -21.03
C LYS A 523 -3.91 2.87 -20.75
N ASP A 524 -4.63 2.34 -21.73
CA ASP A 524 -5.06 0.96 -21.65
C ASP A 524 -3.82 0.07 -21.68
N ALA A 525 -3.73 -0.87 -20.75
CA ALA A 525 -2.55 -1.70 -20.63
C ALA A 525 -2.48 -2.78 -21.74
N PHE A 526 -3.64 -3.10 -22.34
CA PHE A 526 -3.82 -4.10 -23.38
C PHE A 526 -3.97 -3.49 -24.80
N SER A 527 -4.06 -2.17 -24.92
CA SER A 527 -4.17 -1.52 -26.22
C SER A 527 -3.37 -0.22 -26.27
N SER A 528 -3.04 0.26 -27.47
CA SER A 528 -2.45 1.61 -27.62
C SER A 528 -3.47 2.74 -27.38
N GLY A 529 -4.68 2.41 -26.94
CA GLY A 529 -5.77 3.34 -26.67
C GLY A 529 -5.68 3.99 -25.28
N GLU A 530 -6.53 4.99 -25.08
CA GLU A 530 -6.74 5.62 -23.78
C GLU A 530 -8.18 5.33 -23.34
N SER A 531 -8.36 4.85 -22.12
CA SER A 531 -9.68 4.66 -21.51
C SER A 531 -9.87 5.59 -20.31
N TRP A 532 -11.11 5.95 -20.00
CA TRP A 532 -11.40 6.77 -18.83
C TRP A 532 -11.31 5.90 -17.57
N GLY A 533 -10.35 6.21 -16.71
CA GLY A 533 -10.20 5.57 -15.40
C GLY A 533 -10.26 6.60 -14.28
N ILE A 534 -10.32 6.11 -13.05
CA ILE A 534 -10.18 6.95 -11.86
C ILE A 534 -8.75 6.82 -11.37
N LYS A 535 -8.04 7.95 -11.34
CA LYS A 535 -6.72 8.00 -10.71
C LYS A 535 -6.88 8.39 -9.25
N ALA A 536 -6.48 7.49 -8.36
CA ALA A 536 -6.40 7.74 -6.94
C ALA A 536 -5.32 8.79 -6.63
N GLY A 537 -5.65 9.77 -5.78
CA GLY A 537 -4.70 10.74 -5.25
C GLY A 537 -4.16 10.35 -3.87
N ALA A 538 -3.32 11.20 -3.30
CA ALA A 538 -2.65 11.02 -2.01
C ALA A 538 -3.56 10.50 -0.87
N LEU A 539 -4.75 11.07 -0.71
CA LEU A 539 -5.70 10.66 0.35
C LEU A 539 -6.31 9.28 0.11
N ALA A 540 -6.43 8.86 -1.15
CA ALA A 540 -6.99 7.56 -1.52
C ALA A 540 -5.91 6.46 -1.55
N LEU A 541 -4.67 6.84 -1.85
CA LEU A 541 -3.51 5.97 -1.76
C LEU A 541 -3.05 5.80 -0.30
N THR A 542 -3.32 6.77 0.58
CA THR A 542 -3.00 6.57 1.99
C THR A 542 -3.96 5.53 2.59
N PRO A 543 -3.47 4.48 3.29
CA PRO A 543 -4.29 3.41 3.83
C PRO A 543 -5.33 3.87 4.84
N ASP A 544 -6.42 3.11 4.95
CA ASP A 544 -7.47 3.37 5.94
C ASP A 544 -6.88 3.51 7.35
N HIS A 545 -7.28 4.58 8.05
CA HIS A 545 -6.85 4.96 9.39
C HIS A 545 -5.37 5.31 9.56
N ALA A 546 -4.58 5.39 8.49
CA ALA A 546 -3.22 5.93 8.52
C ALA A 546 -3.23 7.47 8.43
N ILE A 547 -2.06 8.09 8.59
CA ILE A 547 -1.91 9.55 8.52
C ILE A 547 -1.48 9.94 7.09
N CYS A 548 -2.30 10.79 6.46
CA CYS A 548 -1.91 11.56 5.28
C CYS A 548 -1.40 12.91 5.78
N ALA A 549 -0.09 13.09 5.82
CA ALA A 549 0.55 14.34 6.23
C ALA A 549 0.69 15.26 5.01
N LEU A 550 0.25 16.51 5.16
CA LEU A 550 0.21 17.53 4.13
C LEU A 550 1.05 18.73 4.57
N ASP A 551 2.24 18.87 3.99
CA ASP A 551 3.11 20.02 4.22
C ASP A 551 2.79 21.17 3.27
N GLU A 552 3.21 22.39 3.63
CA GLU A 552 3.02 23.60 2.82
C GLU A 552 1.54 23.84 2.45
N PHE A 553 0.62 23.48 3.35
CA PHE A 553 -0.82 23.46 3.10
C PHE A 553 -1.41 24.82 2.70
N HIS A 554 -0.80 25.92 3.14
CA HIS A 554 -1.17 27.29 2.76
C HIS A 554 -0.95 27.61 1.27
N LEU A 555 -0.17 26.80 0.56
CA LEU A 555 0.03 26.88 -0.89
C LEU A 555 -1.00 26.07 -1.68
N LEU A 556 -1.79 25.24 -1.00
CA LEU A 556 -2.72 24.31 -1.64
C LEU A 556 -3.70 25.03 -2.58
N GLY A 557 -3.81 24.49 -3.80
CA GLY A 557 -4.76 24.94 -4.80
C GLY A 557 -4.39 26.26 -5.48
N GLY A 558 -3.41 27.04 -4.99
CA GLY A 558 -3.03 28.30 -5.61
C GLY A 558 -4.24 29.24 -5.86
N LYS A 559 -4.66 29.38 -7.13
CA LYS A 559 -5.89 30.08 -7.55
C LYS A 559 -7.10 29.15 -7.77
N ASP A 560 -6.86 27.85 -7.91
CA ASP A 560 -7.87 26.82 -8.13
C ASP A 560 -8.54 26.42 -6.81
N THR A 561 -9.81 26.77 -6.69
CA THR A 561 -10.62 26.47 -5.51
C THR A 561 -11.14 25.04 -5.49
N THR A 562 -11.13 24.33 -6.63
CA THR A 562 -11.69 22.98 -6.76
C THR A 562 -10.94 21.96 -5.91
N VAL A 563 -9.62 22.13 -5.77
CA VAL A 563 -8.78 21.25 -4.95
C VAL A 563 -9.19 21.33 -3.47
N VAL A 564 -9.34 22.55 -2.94
CA VAL A 564 -9.76 22.79 -1.55
C VAL A 564 -11.18 22.31 -1.31
N GLU A 565 -12.07 22.48 -2.29
CA GLU A 565 -13.45 21.96 -2.21
C GLU A 565 -13.48 20.44 -2.17
N SER A 566 -12.74 19.76 -3.04
CA SER A 566 -12.63 18.30 -3.03
C SER A 566 -12.04 17.76 -1.73
N LEU A 567 -11.03 18.45 -1.18
CA LEU A 567 -10.45 18.11 0.11
C LEU A 567 -11.49 18.24 1.22
N ASN A 568 -12.27 19.32 1.25
CA ASN A 568 -13.29 19.52 2.28
C ASN A 568 -14.39 18.44 2.23
N VAL A 569 -14.71 17.91 1.05
CA VAL A 569 -15.61 16.75 0.91
C VAL A 569 -14.94 15.50 1.48
N ALA A 570 -13.68 15.25 1.12
CA ALA A 570 -12.91 14.10 1.62
C ALA A 570 -12.76 14.11 3.16
N LEU A 571 -12.48 15.28 3.77
CA LEU A 571 -12.35 15.45 5.23
C LEU A 571 -13.66 15.22 6.01
N GLU A 572 -14.81 15.39 5.36
CA GLU A 572 -16.11 15.26 6.03
C GLU A 572 -16.72 13.88 5.82
N ALA A 573 -16.82 13.45 4.56
CA ALA A 573 -17.46 12.18 4.21
C ALA A 573 -16.50 10.98 4.24
N GLN A 574 -15.18 11.23 4.11
CA GLN A 574 -14.16 10.20 3.87
C GLN A 574 -14.47 9.32 2.64
N GLU A 575 -15.23 9.88 1.70
CA GLU A 575 -15.51 9.33 0.39
C GLU A 575 -15.70 10.48 -0.61
N VAL A 576 -15.24 10.27 -1.85
CA VAL A 576 -15.40 11.23 -2.94
C VAL A 576 -16.01 10.52 -4.14
N ARG A 577 -17.14 11.04 -4.61
CA ARG A 577 -17.89 10.46 -5.72
C ARG A 577 -17.52 11.15 -7.01
N ILE A 578 -17.04 10.39 -7.98
CA ILE A 578 -16.70 10.86 -9.32
C ILE A 578 -17.80 10.36 -10.24
N SER A 579 -18.46 11.28 -10.96
CA SER A 579 -19.64 10.98 -11.79
C SER A 579 -19.53 11.48 -13.24
N LYS A 580 -18.40 12.09 -13.61
CA LYS A 580 -18.19 12.70 -14.93
C LYS A 580 -17.83 11.64 -15.98
N ALA A 581 -16.56 11.55 -16.35
CA ALA A 581 -16.09 10.70 -17.45
C ALA A 581 -15.82 9.25 -17.02
N ALA A 582 -15.55 9.04 -15.73
CA ALA A 582 -15.58 7.75 -15.06
C ALA A 582 -16.55 7.84 -13.87
N LYS A 583 -17.25 6.74 -13.56
CA LYS A 583 -18.17 6.65 -12.42
C LYS A 583 -17.57 5.77 -11.35
N GLY A 584 -17.42 6.30 -10.14
CA GLY A 584 -16.91 5.52 -9.01
C GLY A 584 -16.91 6.30 -7.71
N VAL A 585 -16.72 5.57 -6.62
CA VAL A 585 -16.59 6.13 -5.27
C VAL A 585 -15.19 5.82 -4.78
N VAL A 586 -14.41 6.88 -4.54
CA VAL A 586 -13.06 6.78 -4.00
C VAL A 586 -13.14 6.97 -2.49
N ARG A 587 -12.65 6.01 -1.72
CA ARG A 587 -12.60 6.11 -0.27
C ARG A 587 -11.36 6.90 0.15
N THR A 588 -11.53 7.77 1.14
CA THR A 588 -10.44 8.61 1.70
C THR A 588 -10.51 8.54 3.23
N ARG A 589 -10.54 7.32 3.77
CA ARG A 589 -10.74 7.05 5.21
C ARG A 589 -9.44 7.20 5.99
N VAL A 590 -8.86 8.39 5.91
CA VAL A 590 -7.52 8.68 6.44
C VAL A 590 -7.60 9.77 7.51
N ALA A 591 -6.67 9.74 8.45
CA ALA A 591 -6.39 10.89 9.30
C ALA A 591 -5.57 11.90 8.49
N VAL A 592 -5.85 13.19 8.63
CA VAL A 592 -5.17 14.23 7.82
C VAL A 592 -4.47 15.17 8.78
N LEU A 593 -3.16 15.29 8.64
CA LEU A 593 -2.31 16.17 9.43
C LEU A 593 -1.76 17.25 8.51
N MET A 594 -2.16 18.50 8.73
CA MET A 594 -1.81 19.63 7.85
C MET A 594 -0.84 20.57 8.56
N ALA A 595 0.17 21.06 7.86
CA ALA A 595 1.03 22.15 8.32
C ALA A 595 0.92 23.36 7.39
N ALA A 596 0.72 24.55 7.95
CA ALA A 596 0.60 25.79 7.21
C ALA A 596 1.38 26.94 7.87
N ASN A 597 1.92 27.82 7.02
CA ASN A 597 2.59 29.05 7.40
C ASN A 597 1.65 30.26 7.19
N PRO A 598 1.82 31.35 7.96
CA PRO A 598 1.20 32.64 7.67
C PRO A 598 1.56 33.15 6.26
N ARG A 599 0.61 33.76 5.55
CA ARG A 599 0.81 34.46 4.27
C ARG A 599 1.04 35.96 4.44
N THR A 600 1.39 36.39 5.65
CA THR A 600 1.78 37.76 5.96
C THR A 600 3.11 38.11 5.28
N ARG A 601 3.46 39.40 5.23
CA ARG A 601 4.68 39.88 4.53
C ARG A 601 5.96 39.20 5.02
N ASP A 602 6.06 38.99 6.32
CA ASP A 602 7.25 38.42 6.97
C ASP A 602 7.07 36.93 7.30
N ALA A 603 6.02 36.30 6.75
CA ALA A 603 5.61 34.92 7.01
C ALA A 603 5.39 34.57 8.50
N ARG A 604 5.21 35.57 9.37
CA ARG A 604 4.93 35.42 10.80
C ARG A 604 3.50 35.83 11.14
N PHE A 605 2.89 35.19 12.13
CA PHE A 605 1.58 35.60 12.61
C PHE A 605 1.65 36.99 13.23
N ASP A 606 0.70 37.86 12.85
CA ASP A 606 0.50 39.14 13.50
C ASP A 606 -0.57 38.97 14.59
N PRO A 607 -0.18 38.90 15.88
CA PRO A 607 -1.13 38.75 16.99
C PRO A 607 -2.00 40.00 17.17
N ASP A 608 -1.58 41.15 16.63
CA ASP A 608 -2.27 42.42 16.74
C ASP A 608 -3.18 42.71 15.54
N SER A 609 -3.18 41.83 14.53
CA SER A 609 -4.09 41.89 13.40
C SER A 609 -5.53 41.53 13.84
N PRO A 610 -6.56 42.20 13.29
CA PRO A 610 -7.96 41.81 13.49
C PRO A 610 -8.31 40.54 12.68
N THR A 611 -7.42 40.12 11.78
CA THR A 611 -7.62 38.92 10.96
C THR A 611 -7.35 37.67 11.79
N PRO A 612 -8.27 36.69 11.81
CA PRO A 612 -8.06 35.38 12.42
C PRO A 612 -6.77 34.68 11.98
N LEU A 613 -6.10 33.97 12.88
CA LEU A 613 -4.83 33.30 12.57
C LEU A 613 -4.94 32.31 11.40
N TYR A 614 -6.00 31.49 11.34
CA TYR A 614 -6.17 30.58 10.20
C TYR A 614 -6.36 31.33 8.87
N GLN A 615 -6.97 32.52 8.89
CA GLN A 615 -7.15 33.35 7.69
C GLN A 615 -5.86 34.07 7.31
N GLN A 616 -5.02 34.45 8.29
CA GLN A 616 -3.65 34.92 8.04
C GLN A 616 -2.83 33.84 7.32
N ALA A 617 -3.08 32.55 7.58
CA ALA A 617 -2.50 31.43 6.83
C ALA A 617 -3.21 31.11 5.49
N GLY A 618 -4.21 31.90 5.09
CA GLY A 618 -4.97 31.68 3.85
C GLY A 618 -5.96 30.51 3.89
N ILE A 619 -6.24 29.96 5.07
CA ILE A 619 -7.16 28.84 5.24
C ILE A 619 -8.59 29.36 5.35
N LYS A 620 -9.54 28.69 4.69
CA LYS A 620 -10.97 29.02 4.78
C LYS A 620 -11.56 28.48 6.09
N VAL A 621 -12.52 29.21 6.67
CA VAL A 621 -13.29 28.78 7.86
C VAL A 621 -13.87 27.37 7.69
N ASN A 622 -14.34 27.07 6.48
CA ASN A 622 -14.92 25.76 6.15
C ASN A 622 -13.93 24.60 6.33
N THR A 623 -12.65 24.83 6.04
CA THR A 623 -11.57 23.85 6.20
C THR A 623 -11.11 23.78 7.65
N ALA A 624 -10.85 24.93 8.28
CA ALA A 624 -10.43 24.98 9.68
C ALA A 624 -11.46 24.31 10.61
N SER A 625 -12.77 24.54 10.40
CA SER A 625 -13.85 23.96 11.19
C SER A 625 -14.10 22.45 10.97
N ARG A 626 -13.41 21.80 10.02
CA ARG A 626 -13.43 20.34 9.83
C ARG A 626 -12.30 19.62 10.58
N THR A 627 -11.34 20.37 11.10
CA THR A 627 -10.26 19.85 11.93
C THR A 627 -10.74 19.65 13.36
N ASP A 628 -10.27 18.59 14.02
CA ASP A 628 -10.59 18.29 15.41
C ASP A 628 -9.67 19.06 16.38
N TYR A 629 -8.48 19.43 15.93
CA TYR A 629 -7.50 20.16 16.72
C TYR A 629 -6.68 21.12 15.86
N VAL A 630 -6.75 22.41 16.17
CA VAL A 630 -5.89 23.46 15.60
C VAL A 630 -4.83 23.83 16.62
N ALA A 631 -3.56 23.57 16.28
CA ALA A 631 -2.38 23.93 17.07
C ALA A 631 -1.78 25.24 16.55
N ILE A 632 -1.48 26.17 17.44
CA ILE A 632 -0.72 27.39 17.12
C ILE A 632 0.71 27.23 17.65
N MET A 633 1.69 27.39 16.78
CA MET A 633 3.12 27.29 17.08
C MET A 633 3.79 28.61 16.69
N ARG A 634 4.06 29.47 17.67
CA ARG A 634 4.71 30.76 17.43
C ARG A 634 6.16 30.71 17.85
N ASP A 635 6.99 31.42 17.12
CA ASP A 635 8.36 31.73 17.48
C ASP A 635 8.33 32.92 18.45
N LEU A 636 8.44 32.64 19.76
CA LEU A 636 8.47 33.64 20.82
C LEU A 636 9.89 33.72 21.38
N GLU A 637 10.44 34.94 21.45
CA GLU A 637 11.74 35.19 22.03
C GLU A 637 11.70 34.98 23.56
N GLU A 638 12.09 33.80 24.01
CA GLU A 638 12.10 33.40 25.42
C GLU A 638 13.44 32.73 25.75
N GLU A 639 14.36 33.47 26.37
CA GLU A 639 15.76 33.04 26.60
C GLU A 639 15.87 31.63 27.21
N ALA A 640 15.06 31.31 28.22
CA ALA A 640 15.09 30.00 28.87
C ALA A 640 14.62 28.86 27.93
N LEU A 641 13.64 29.15 27.07
CA LEU A 641 13.15 28.21 26.08
C LEU A 641 14.18 28.03 24.96
N ASP A 642 14.80 29.11 24.50
CA ASP A 642 15.82 29.12 23.46
C ASP A 642 17.08 28.34 23.87
N ILE A 643 17.52 28.50 25.12
CA ILE A 643 18.60 27.68 25.69
C ILE A 643 18.24 26.20 25.63
N SER A 644 17.03 25.84 26.09
CA SER A 644 16.58 24.44 26.11
C SER A 644 16.44 23.85 24.70
N ILE A 645 15.97 24.64 23.73
CA ILE A 645 15.90 24.24 22.31
C ILE A 645 17.31 24.02 21.76
N SER A 646 18.22 24.97 22.00
CA SER A 646 19.61 24.90 21.54
C SER A 646 20.33 23.67 22.10
N GLU A 647 20.24 23.42 23.40
CA GLU A 647 20.79 22.23 24.05
C GLU A 647 20.22 20.95 23.41
N SER A 648 18.90 20.86 23.25
CA SER A 648 18.25 19.71 22.61
C SER A 648 18.69 19.50 21.16
N MET A 649 19.01 20.56 20.41
CA MET A 649 19.51 20.46 19.04
C MET A 649 20.96 19.92 19.00
N TRP A 650 21.80 20.34 19.94
CA TRP A 650 23.16 19.82 20.08
C TRP A 650 23.18 18.37 20.53
N ASP A 651 22.37 18.01 21.53
CA ASP A 651 22.22 16.64 22.01
C ASP A 651 21.70 15.73 20.90
N ALA A 652 20.74 16.21 20.11
CA ALA A 652 20.22 15.49 18.97
C ALA A 652 21.25 15.31 17.84
N ALA A 653 22.31 16.10 17.78
CA ALA A 653 23.37 15.94 16.79
C ALA A 653 24.47 14.94 17.24
N ASP A 654 24.49 14.55 18.51
CA ASP A 654 25.46 13.59 19.06
C ASP A 654 25.01 12.13 18.83
N PRO A 655 25.72 11.35 17.99
CA PRO A 655 25.35 9.95 17.73
C PRO A 655 25.38 9.06 18.98
N ALA A 656 26.24 9.37 19.96
CA ALA A 656 26.34 8.59 21.18
C ALA A 656 25.08 8.77 22.05
N LEU A 657 24.59 10.01 22.16
CA LEU A 657 23.34 10.30 22.86
C LEU A 657 22.12 9.73 22.13
N GLN A 658 22.09 9.78 20.79
CA GLN A 658 21.03 9.12 20.03
C GLN A 658 20.98 7.61 20.28
N THR A 659 22.15 6.96 20.30
CA THR A 659 22.25 5.52 20.60
C THR A 659 21.72 5.23 22.00
N LEU A 660 22.18 5.97 23.01
CA LEU A 660 21.71 5.82 24.39
C LEU A 660 20.20 6.05 24.54
N GLN A 661 19.65 7.07 23.88
CA GLN A 661 18.20 7.34 23.90
C GLN A 661 17.41 6.19 23.27
N SER A 662 17.89 5.63 22.15
CA SER A 662 17.24 4.49 21.51
C SER A 662 17.33 3.21 22.35
N GLU A 663 18.38 3.03 23.15
CA GLU A 663 18.51 1.91 24.10
C GLU A 663 17.57 2.07 25.31
N VAL A 664 17.37 3.29 25.80
CA VAL A 664 16.50 3.58 26.95
C VAL A 664 15.02 3.41 26.59
N PHE A 665 14.60 3.90 25.42
CA PHE A 665 13.24 3.74 24.94
C PHE A 665 13.21 3.66 23.41
N PRO A 666 13.12 2.44 22.82
CA PRO A 666 13.17 2.24 21.38
C PRO A 666 11.84 2.63 20.70
N ILE A 667 11.50 3.92 20.73
CA ILE A 667 10.23 4.48 20.26
C ILE A 667 9.93 4.10 18.81
N GLU A 668 10.94 4.00 17.95
CA GLU A 668 10.77 3.68 16.53
C GLU A 668 10.20 2.28 16.30
N ASN A 669 10.54 1.32 17.18
CA ASN A 669 9.97 -0.03 17.15
C ASN A 669 8.74 -0.16 18.05
N PHE A 670 8.71 0.54 19.18
CA PHE A 670 7.65 0.47 20.17
C PHE A 670 6.34 1.11 19.68
N MET A 671 6.42 2.32 19.11
CA MET A 671 5.25 3.11 18.74
C MET A 671 4.42 2.46 17.63
N PRO A 672 4.99 1.96 16.51
CA PRO A 672 4.20 1.31 15.47
C PRO A 672 3.52 0.01 15.95
N LYS A 673 4.18 -0.77 16.83
CA LYS A 673 3.59 -1.95 17.47
C LYS A 673 2.45 -1.56 18.42
N LEU A 674 2.64 -0.54 19.25
CA LEU A 674 1.59 0.01 20.12
C LEU A 674 0.37 0.49 19.31
N VAL A 675 0.58 1.25 18.24
CA VAL A 675 -0.50 1.73 17.36
C VAL A 675 -1.25 0.54 16.75
N THR A 676 -0.52 -0.49 16.31
CA THR A 676 -1.12 -1.71 15.77
C THR A 676 -2.00 -2.42 16.81
N LEU A 677 -1.52 -2.59 18.05
CA LEU A 677 -2.28 -3.17 19.16
C LEU A 677 -3.50 -2.33 19.53
N ALA A 678 -3.35 -1.01 19.63
CA ALA A 678 -4.43 -0.09 19.95
C ALA A 678 -5.53 -0.11 18.89
N LYS A 679 -5.17 -0.29 17.60
CA LYS A 679 -6.13 -0.36 16.50
C LYS A 679 -6.98 -1.62 16.52
N ARG A 680 -6.53 -2.73 17.13
CA ARG A 680 -7.33 -3.97 17.35
C ARG A 680 -8.59 -3.73 18.19
N ILE A 681 -8.64 -2.64 18.96
CA ILE A 681 -9.83 -2.26 19.73
C ILE A 681 -10.79 -1.52 18.81
N GLU A 682 -11.80 -2.24 18.31
CA GLU A 682 -12.80 -1.72 17.38
C GLU A 682 -14.01 -1.08 18.07
N THR A 683 -14.18 -1.33 19.38
CA THR A 683 -15.30 -0.79 20.17
C THR A 683 -14.81 -0.16 21.47
N VAL A 684 -15.40 0.97 21.87
CA VAL A 684 -15.11 1.67 23.13
C VAL A 684 -16.43 1.97 23.84
N PHE A 685 -16.58 1.42 25.04
CA PHE A 685 -17.71 1.66 25.92
C PHE A 685 -17.44 2.87 26.81
N PHE A 686 -18.44 3.75 27.02
CA PHE A 686 -18.28 4.90 27.91
C PHE A 686 -18.92 4.61 29.25
N GLU A 687 -18.15 4.76 30.33
CA GLU A 687 -18.72 4.68 31.68
C GLU A 687 -19.78 5.78 31.89
N PRO A 688 -20.84 5.51 32.68
CA PRO A 688 -21.85 6.52 32.97
C PRO A 688 -21.26 7.82 33.54
N LYS A 689 -20.26 7.72 34.42
CA LYS A 689 -19.56 8.88 34.99
C LYS A 689 -18.80 9.68 33.94
N ALA A 690 -18.09 9.00 33.03
CA ALA A 690 -17.37 9.64 31.93
C ALA A 690 -18.33 10.35 30.96
N LYS A 691 -19.45 9.70 30.60
CA LYS A 691 -20.48 10.28 29.73
C LYS A 691 -21.09 11.54 30.36
N SER A 692 -21.49 11.48 31.63
CA SER A 692 -22.04 12.64 32.35
C SER A 692 -21.03 13.79 32.44
N TYR A 693 -19.75 13.49 32.67
CA TYR A 693 -18.68 14.49 32.67
C TYR A 693 -18.58 15.22 31.33
N LEU A 694 -18.54 14.49 30.21
CA LEU A 694 -18.42 15.06 28.87
C LEU A 694 -19.62 15.95 28.50
N VAL A 695 -20.83 15.52 28.86
CA VAL A 695 -22.06 16.31 28.64
C VAL A 695 -22.01 17.64 29.42
N ASN A 696 -21.58 17.59 30.68
CA ASN A 696 -21.48 18.78 31.53
C ASN A 696 -20.39 19.74 31.02
N SER A 697 -19.20 19.22 30.69
CA SER A 697 -18.10 20.01 30.13
C SER A 697 -18.50 20.74 28.84
N TYR A 698 -19.27 20.10 27.96
CA TYR A 698 -19.79 20.75 26.75
C TYR A 698 -20.73 21.92 27.08
N ASN A 699 -21.67 21.71 28.00
CA ASN A 699 -22.63 22.73 28.41
C ASN A 699 -21.94 23.92 29.10
N ASP A 700 -20.94 23.65 29.93
CA ASP A 700 -20.18 24.69 30.61
C ASP A 700 -19.36 25.53 29.62
N ALA A 701 -18.73 24.89 28.63
CA ALA A 701 -18.04 25.60 27.57
C ALA A 701 -19.00 26.47 26.72
N ARG A 702 -20.19 25.97 26.40
CA ARG A 702 -21.25 26.75 25.70
C ARG A 702 -21.67 27.97 26.49
N LYS A 703 -21.84 27.85 27.81
CA LYS A 703 -22.20 28.97 28.69
C LYS A 703 -21.08 30.01 28.79
N ASN A 704 -19.83 29.55 28.85
CA ASN A 704 -18.66 30.40 29.05
C ASN A 704 -18.16 31.08 27.76
N ALA A 705 -18.64 30.68 26.59
CA ALA A 705 -18.17 31.21 25.30
C ALA A 705 -18.59 32.67 25.02
N GLY A 706 -19.42 33.29 25.86
CA GLY A 706 -19.85 34.68 25.70
C GLY A 706 -20.74 34.90 24.46
N ALA A 707 -21.04 36.17 24.14
CA ALA A 707 -21.87 36.53 22.99
C ALA A 707 -21.17 36.36 21.62
N GLU A 708 -19.82 36.35 21.61
CA GLU A 708 -19.00 36.30 20.40
C GLU A 708 -18.41 34.90 20.11
N GLY A 709 -18.41 33.96 21.07
CA GLY A 709 -17.84 32.62 20.89
C GLY A 709 -18.88 31.56 20.51
N LYS A 710 -18.84 31.04 19.28
CA LYS A 710 -19.72 29.95 18.84
C LYS A 710 -19.10 28.57 19.11
N VAL A 711 -19.34 28.01 20.31
CA VAL A 711 -19.05 26.58 20.56
C VAL A 711 -19.99 25.71 19.72
N THR A 712 -19.46 25.02 18.71
CA THR A 712 -20.27 24.20 17.78
C THR A 712 -20.50 22.78 18.32
N PRO A 713 -21.53 22.05 17.86
CA PRO A 713 -21.68 20.62 18.15
C PRO A 713 -20.49 19.77 17.68
N ARG A 714 -19.75 20.21 16.64
CA ARG A 714 -18.55 19.53 16.13
C ARG A 714 -17.49 19.36 17.22
N ARG A 715 -17.35 20.32 18.15
CA ARG A 715 -16.47 20.21 19.32
C ARG A 715 -16.72 18.94 20.14
N ASN A 716 -17.98 18.57 20.35
CA ASN A 716 -18.32 17.38 21.14
C ASN A 716 -18.00 16.08 20.37
N GLU A 717 -18.15 16.08 19.05
CA GLU A 717 -17.72 14.95 18.23
C GLU A 717 -16.21 14.76 18.25
N SER A 718 -15.44 15.85 18.13
CA SER A 718 -13.99 15.83 18.26
C SER A 718 -13.54 15.34 19.63
N LEU A 719 -14.16 15.86 20.71
CA LEU A 719 -13.87 15.42 22.07
C LEU A 719 -14.14 13.91 22.25
N ARG A 720 -15.26 13.42 21.72
CA ARG A 720 -15.57 11.97 21.73
C ARG A 720 -14.48 11.16 21.02
N ARG A 721 -14.01 11.58 19.84
CA ARG A 721 -12.94 10.91 19.10
C ARG A 721 -11.63 10.90 19.89
N PHE A 722 -11.26 12.03 20.52
CA PHE A 722 -10.09 12.10 21.39
C PHE A 722 -10.19 11.16 22.59
N VAL A 723 -11.35 11.08 23.24
CA VAL A 723 -11.55 10.13 24.37
C VAL A 723 -11.41 8.68 23.89
N GLN A 724 -11.99 8.34 22.73
CA GLN A 724 -11.82 7.00 22.16
C GLN A 724 -10.36 6.71 21.82
N ALA A 725 -9.65 7.66 21.20
CA ALA A 725 -8.23 7.50 20.86
C ALA A 725 -7.36 7.27 22.11
N VAL A 726 -7.56 8.04 23.19
CA VAL A 726 -6.82 7.86 24.46
C VAL A 726 -7.12 6.50 25.09
N THR A 727 -8.38 6.09 25.06
CA THR A 727 -8.82 4.80 25.62
C THR A 727 -8.20 3.62 24.85
N ARG A 728 -8.17 3.71 23.51
CA ARG A 728 -7.54 2.70 22.66
C ARG A 728 -6.02 2.66 22.82
N LEU A 729 -5.36 3.83 22.88
CA LEU A 729 -3.91 3.92 23.06
C LEU A 729 -3.45 3.33 24.40
N THR A 730 -4.28 3.44 25.44
CA THR A 730 -4.04 2.79 26.74
C THR A 730 -4.45 1.31 26.77
N LEU A 731 -4.75 0.72 25.60
CA LEU A 731 -5.18 -0.67 25.39
C LEU A 731 -6.43 -1.06 26.19
N GLN A 732 -7.34 -0.11 26.43
CA GLN A 732 -8.59 -0.33 27.14
C GLN A 732 -9.79 -0.32 26.18
N GLY A 733 -10.79 -1.17 26.45
CA GLY A 733 -12.09 -1.15 25.75
C GLY A 733 -13.14 -0.23 26.39
N THR A 734 -12.84 0.35 27.56
CA THR A 734 -13.79 1.17 28.33
C THR A 734 -13.20 2.53 28.68
N ALA A 735 -13.88 3.60 28.26
CA ALA A 735 -13.53 4.98 28.51
C ALA A 735 -13.94 5.39 29.94
N THR A 736 -12.94 5.54 30.80
CA THR A 736 -13.09 6.01 32.17
C THR A 736 -13.17 7.54 32.25
N ILE A 737 -13.51 8.06 33.43
CA ILE A 737 -13.50 9.51 33.69
C ILE A 737 -12.11 10.13 33.51
N ASN A 738 -11.03 9.38 33.74
CA ASN A 738 -9.66 9.88 33.60
C ASN A 738 -9.30 10.11 32.12
N HIS A 739 -9.74 9.22 31.22
CA HIS A 739 -9.62 9.44 29.77
C HIS A 739 -10.38 10.68 29.33
N ALA A 740 -11.61 10.86 29.83
CA ALA A 740 -12.44 12.02 29.54
C ALA A 740 -11.78 13.35 29.97
N LYS A 741 -11.27 13.40 31.20
CA LYS A 741 -10.56 14.57 31.74
C LYS A 741 -9.28 14.89 30.97
N PHE A 742 -8.49 13.87 30.65
CA PHE A 742 -7.25 14.05 29.89
C PHE A 742 -7.53 14.61 28.49
N ALA A 743 -8.46 13.98 27.75
CA ALA A 743 -8.83 14.42 26.41
C ALA A 743 -9.40 15.84 26.40
N GLU A 744 -10.24 16.20 27.36
CA GLU A 744 -10.78 17.55 27.49
C GLU A 744 -9.68 18.58 27.81
N LYS A 745 -8.78 18.27 28.76
CA LYS A 745 -7.63 19.12 29.09
C LYS A 745 -6.76 19.38 27.87
N LEU A 746 -6.50 18.35 27.06
CA LEU A 746 -5.76 18.48 25.82
C LEU A 746 -6.53 19.31 24.78
N MET A 747 -7.82 19.04 24.59
CA MET A 747 -8.62 19.76 23.60
C MET A 747 -8.74 21.26 23.92
N ARG A 748 -8.77 21.62 25.21
CA ARG A 748 -8.74 23.01 25.68
C ARG A 748 -7.51 23.80 25.24
N THR A 749 -6.41 23.15 24.85
CA THR A 749 -5.22 23.84 24.33
C THR A 749 -5.30 24.15 22.83
N SER A 750 -6.37 23.72 22.16
CA SER A 750 -6.62 24.10 20.76
C SER A 750 -7.08 25.55 20.65
N MET A 751 -6.69 26.22 19.56
CA MET A 751 -7.19 27.56 19.21
C MET A 751 -8.72 27.65 19.20
N THR A 752 -9.39 26.57 18.78
CA THR A 752 -10.86 26.47 18.75
C THR A 752 -11.50 26.73 20.11
N ASP A 753 -10.80 26.44 21.20
CA ASP A 753 -11.32 26.50 22.57
C ASP A 753 -10.73 27.66 23.38
N THR A 754 -9.49 28.07 23.12
CA THR A 754 -8.84 29.19 23.83
C THR A 754 -9.25 30.56 23.34
N HIS A 755 -9.45 30.74 22.02
CA HIS A 755 -9.79 32.03 21.42
C HIS A 755 -10.88 31.90 20.34
N PRO A 756 -12.13 31.54 20.71
CA PRO A 756 -13.24 31.42 19.76
C PRO A 756 -13.48 32.71 18.96
N GLY A 757 -13.33 33.88 19.60
CA GLY A 757 -13.43 35.18 18.94
C GLY A 757 -12.38 35.38 17.86
N GLN A 758 -11.12 35.01 18.12
CA GLN A 758 -10.06 35.03 17.08
C GLN A 758 -10.31 34.01 15.97
N MET A 759 -11.24 33.05 16.13
CA MET A 759 -11.69 32.18 15.05
C MET A 759 -12.83 32.78 14.20
N ASP A 760 -13.60 33.72 14.72
CA ASP A 760 -14.73 34.35 14.03
C ASP A 760 -14.43 35.78 13.57
N GLY A 761 -13.18 36.24 13.69
CA GLY A 761 -12.78 37.62 13.38
C GLY A 761 -13.06 38.62 14.51
N GLY A 762 -13.40 38.13 15.70
CA GLY A 762 -13.57 38.92 16.91
C GLY A 762 -12.26 39.55 17.38
N GLN A 763 -12.29 40.87 17.53
CA GLN A 763 -11.20 41.65 18.12
C GLN A 763 -11.03 41.27 19.59
N THR A 764 -9.79 41.17 20.08
CA THR A 764 -9.55 41.10 21.53
C THR A 764 -10.05 42.37 22.22
N SER A 765 -10.43 42.33 23.50
CA SER A 765 -10.93 43.52 24.21
C SER A 765 -9.97 44.70 24.15
N LYS A 766 -8.65 44.44 24.17
CA LYS A 766 -7.61 45.46 24.01
C LYS A 766 -7.54 46.03 22.60
N GLN A 767 -7.69 45.20 21.57
CA GLN A 767 -7.74 45.66 20.17
C GLN A 767 -8.99 46.50 19.91
N LYS A 768 -10.14 46.10 20.46
CA LYS A 768 -11.39 46.86 20.34
C LYS A 768 -11.24 48.25 20.94
N GLU A 769 -10.67 48.34 22.14
CA GLU A 769 -10.38 49.62 22.81
C GLU A 769 -9.39 50.49 22.01
N LEU A 770 -8.36 49.87 21.43
CA LEU A 770 -7.40 50.56 20.55
C LEU A 770 -8.08 51.09 19.28
N TYR A 771 -8.91 50.29 18.62
CA TYR A 771 -9.56 50.62 17.35
C TYR A 771 -10.64 51.68 17.56
N ASP A 772 -11.47 51.54 18.60
CA ASP A 772 -12.45 52.57 18.96
C ASP A 772 -11.77 53.91 19.28
N LYS A 773 -10.60 53.89 19.92
CA LYS A 773 -9.81 55.11 20.15
C LYS A 773 -9.28 55.71 18.84
N ILE A 774 -8.70 54.91 17.94
CA ILE A 774 -8.25 55.38 16.63
C ILE A 774 -9.40 56.02 15.85
N LEU A 775 -10.58 55.39 15.83
CA LEU A 775 -11.76 55.93 15.16
C LEU A 775 -12.24 57.24 15.80
N SER A 776 -12.21 57.35 17.13
CA SER A 776 -12.58 58.58 17.82
C SER A 776 -11.66 59.75 17.44
N ILE A 777 -10.34 59.49 17.37
CA ILE A 777 -9.35 60.50 16.98
C ILE A 777 -9.49 60.84 15.49
N PHE A 778 -9.80 59.84 14.65
CA PHE A 778 -10.10 60.05 13.23
C PHE A 778 -11.29 60.99 13.03
N GLY A 779 -12.39 60.78 13.76
CA GLY A 779 -13.56 61.65 13.69
C GLY A 779 -13.24 63.11 14.02
N ILE A 780 -12.43 63.33 15.07
CA ILE A 780 -11.97 64.68 15.46
C ILE A 780 -11.06 65.28 14.37
N CYS A 781 -10.10 64.51 13.87
CA CYS A 781 -9.22 64.92 12.78
C CYS A 781 -10.01 65.34 11.54
N TYR A 782 -11.01 64.55 11.16
CA TYR A 782 -11.89 64.82 10.03
C TYR A 782 -12.63 66.14 10.19
N THR A 783 -13.25 66.37 11.34
CA THR A 783 -13.96 67.64 11.61
C THR A 783 -13.04 68.85 11.57
N GLN A 784 -11.83 68.76 12.13
CA GLN A 784 -10.88 69.88 12.15
C GLN A 784 -10.26 70.19 10.79
N GLU A 785 -10.07 69.18 9.94
CA GLU A 785 -9.59 69.41 8.57
C GLU A 785 -10.69 70.00 7.67
N LEU A 786 -11.96 69.63 7.89
CA LEU A 786 -13.11 70.30 7.25
C LEU A 786 -13.24 71.77 7.66
N ASP A 787 -13.01 72.10 8.94
CA ASP A 787 -13.03 73.50 9.41
C ASP A 787 -11.95 74.36 8.73
N LYS A 788 -10.79 73.76 8.40
CA LYS A 788 -9.70 74.44 7.68
C LYS A 788 -9.93 74.53 6.18
N ASN A 789 -10.63 73.55 5.60
CA ASN A 789 -10.92 73.50 4.17
C ASN A 789 -12.33 72.93 3.92
N PRO A 790 -13.36 73.80 3.86
CA PRO A 790 -14.76 73.39 3.74
C PRO A 790 -15.11 72.65 2.45
N GLU A 791 -14.26 72.72 1.42
CA GLU A 791 -14.46 72.02 0.14
C GLU A 791 -13.84 70.60 0.12
N ALA A 792 -13.20 70.16 1.20
CA ALA A 792 -12.51 68.87 1.26
C ALA A 792 -13.41 67.75 1.83
N ASP A 793 -13.99 66.92 0.97
CA ASP A 793 -14.84 65.79 1.41
C ASP A 793 -14.08 64.65 2.12
N PHE A 794 -12.74 64.57 1.99
CA PHE A 794 -11.91 63.47 2.51
C PHE A 794 -10.57 63.95 3.10
N VAL A 795 -10.10 63.30 4.16
CA VAL A 795 -8.79 63.55 4.81
C VAL A 795 -7.73 62.57 4.34
N HIS A 796 -6.53 63.07 4.04
CA HIS A 796 -5.40 62.23 3.61
C HIS A 796 -4.83 61.37 4.75
N LEU A 797 -4.41 60.14 4.45
CA LEU A 797 -3.84 59.20 5.43
C LEU A 797 -2.68 59.80 6.22
N ASP A 798 -1.73 60.48 5.55
CA ASP A 798 -0.57 61.08 6.22
C ASP A 798 -0.94 62.16 7.25
N ALA A 799 -1.99 62.94 6.96
CA ALA A 799 -2.51 63.95 7.89
C ALA A 799 -3.13 63.27 9.11
N MET A 800 -3.90 62.20 8.88
CA MET A 800 -4.46 61.38 9.94
C MET A 800 -3.37 60.70 10.78
N GLU A 801 -2.37 60.08 10.18
CA GLU A 801 -1.26 59.42 10.88
C GLU A 801 -0.53 60.41 11.80
N THR A 802 -0.30 61.62 11.29
CA THR A 802 0.32 62.71 12.05
C THR A 802 -0.59 63.13 13.21
N TYR A 803 -1.89 63.25 12.96
CA TYR A 803 -2.87 63.69 13.95
C TYR A 803 -3.07 62.67 15.07
N VAL A 804 -3.24 61.38 14.73
CA VAL A 804 -3.30 60.27 15.68
C VAL A 804 -2.00 60.20 16.47
N SER A 805 -0.87 60.48 15.83
CA SER A 805 0.42 60.48 16.51
C SER A 805 0.60 61.62 17.51
N GLN A 806 0.03 62.80 17.25
CA GLN A 806 0.15 63.99 18.09
C GLN A 806 -0.89 64.03 19.22
N ASN A 807 -2.07 63.44 19.00
CA ASN A 807 -3.21 63.51 19.91
C ASN A 807 -3.53 62.17 20.59
N TRP A 808 -2.52 61.32 20.80
CA TRP A 808 -2.68 60.04 21.49
C TRP A 808 -2.64 60.23 23.01
N ASP A 809 -3.80 60.23 23.66
CA ASP A 809 -3.97 60.45 25.11
C ASP A 809 -4.55 59.22 25.85
N SER A 810 -4.25 58.01 25.37
CA SER A 810 -4.73 56.76 25.98
C SER A 810 -3.72 56.13 26.92
N LYS A 811 -4.21 55.31 27.87
CA LYS A 811 -3.39 54.40 28.68
C LYS A 811 -2.83 53.21 27.87
N ILE A 812 -3.31 53.04 26.63
CA ILE A 812 -2.85 52.02 25.67
C ILE A 812 -1.65 52.58 24.91
N ASP A 813 -0.67 51.72 24.62
CA ASP A 813 0.50 52.08 23.81
C ASP A 813 0.12 52.72 22.49
N LYS A 814 0.88 53.75 22.11
CA LYS A 814 0.68 54.50 20.87
C LYS A 814 0.82 53.55 19.66
N PRO A 815 -0.15 53.51 18.73
CA PRO A 815 -0.11 52.60 17.60
C PRO A 815 0.96 53.03 16.60
N ALA A 816 1.69 52.05 16.06
CA ALA A 816 2.57 52.28 14.91
C ALA A 816 1.75 52.60 13.65
N ARG A 817 2.35 53.28 12.66
CA ARG A 817 1.70 53.64 11.38
C ARG A 817 0.98 52.48 10.71
N GLY A 818 1.60 51.30 10.68
CA GLY A 818 1.00 50.09 10.12
C GLY A 818 -0.30 49.66 10.82
N LYS A 819 -0.41 49.86 12.13
CA LYS A 819 -1.64 49.57 12.90
C LYS A 819 -2.75 50.57 12.61
N ILE A 820 -2.41 51.85 12.42
CA ILE A 820 -3.39 52.88 12.02
C ILE A 820 -3.97 52.54 10.64
N HIS A 821 -3.12 52.14 9.69
CA HIS A 821 -3.58 51.76 8.35
C HIS A 821 -4.44 50.48 8.37
N SER A 822 -4.07 49.50 9.20
CA SER A 822 -4.86 48.27 9.39
C SER A 822 -6.23 48.57 10.02
N ALA A 823 -6.29 49.47 11.00
CA ALA A 823 -7.54 49.92 11.61
C ALA A 823 -8.44 50.64 10.60
N MET A 824 -7.89 51.53 9.76
CA MET A 824 -8.67 52.21 8.72
C MET A 824 -9.24 51.24 7.68
N LYS A 825 -8.46 50.23 7.28
CA LYS A 825 -8.95 49.19 6.38
C LYS A 825 -10.07 48.37 7.03
N ALA A 826 -9.95 48.05 8.32
CA ALA A 826 -11.01 47.38 9.07
C ALA A 826 -12.29 48.22 9.13
N PHE A 827 -12.18 49.53 9.40
CA PHE A 827 -13.35 50.42 9.40
C PHE A 827 -14.01 50.55 8.03
N GLU A 828 -13.24 50.49 6.94
CA GLU A 828 -13.74 50.48 5.56
C GLU A 828 -14.54 49.18 5.30
N GLU A 829 -14.00 48.03 5.69
CA GLU A 829 -14.66 46.72 5.59
C GLU A 829 -15.92 46.62 6.47
N GLU A 830 -15.90 47.25 7.65
CA GLU A 830 -17.06 47.41 8.56
C GLU A 830 -18.09 48.44 8.04
N GLY A 831 -17.76 49.21 6.99
CA GLY A 831 -18.61 50.24 6.41
C GLY A 831 -18.75 51.52 7.26
N ARG A 832 -17.89 51.72 8.26
CA ARG A 832 -17.88 52.89 9.17
C ARG A 832 -17.21 54.11 8.55
N ILE A 833 -16.33 53.90 7.57
CA ILE A 833 -15.67 54.95 6.80
C ILE A 833 -15.70 54.62 5.31
N GLU A 834 -15.51 55.62 4.47
CA GLU A 834 -15.35 55.49 3.03
C GLU A 834 -13.96 55.97 2.58
N ARG A 835 -13.45 55.36 1.51
CA ARG A 835 -12.09 55.58 1.01
C ARG A 835 -12.08 55.99 -0.46
N LYS A 836 -11.27 56.99 -0.79
CA LYS A 836 -10.97 57.42 -2.17
C LYS A 836 -9.47 57.61 -2.35
N GLY A 837 -8.79 56.57 -2.84
CA GLY A 837 -7.32 56.56 -2.94
C GLY A 837 -6.65 56.50 -1.56
N TYR A 838 -5.84 57.51 -1.22
CA TYR A 838 -5.22 57.68 0.11
C TYR A 838 -5.99 58.63 1.02
N LYS A 839 -7.26 58.90 0.69
CA LYS A 839 -8.12 59.79 1.48
C LYS A 839 -9.32 59.04 2.06
N TYR A 840 -9.73 59.41 3.26
CA TYR A 840 -10.77 58.75 4.05
C TYR A 840 -11.79 59.76 4.57
N ALA A 841 -13.06 59.36 4.67
CA ALA A 841 -14.12 60.13 5.30
C ALA A 841 -15.01 59.21 6.15
N PRO A 842 -15.57 59.69 7.28
CA PRO A 842 -16.59 58.95 8.02
C PRO A 842 -17.82 58.72 7.14
N ARG A 843 -18.39 57.53 7.21
CA ARG A 843 -19.67 57.23 6.55
C ARG A 843 -20.80 57.66 7.50
N THR A 844 -21.78 58.40 6.98
CA THR A 844 -22.94 58.87 7.76
C THR A 844 -23.94 57.77 8.05
#